data_AF-A0AA38MTZ1-F1
#
_entry.id   AF-A0AA38MTZ1-F1
#
_cell.length_a   1.000
_cell.length_b   1.000
_cell.length_c   1.000
_cell.angle_alpha   90.00
_cell.angle_beta   90.00
_cell.angle_gamma   90.00
#
_symmetry.space_group_name_H-M   'P 1'
#
loop_
_entity.id
_entity.type
_entity.pdbx_description
1 polymer ?
#
loop_
_entity_poly.entity_id
_entity_poly.type
_entity_poly.pdbx_seq_one_letter_code
_entity_poly.pdbx_strand_id
1 'polypeptide(L)'
;MQSSIYTLCIFLDNMKDSIVAKLASQCEDLYGECLKIFQRENLKHIWDKDWIPTIAGKQAALHAVSEFYQSLVCKNSKLIGEEITRLEHSVALFQTASQRAGKNFFQELQHKAQRNLNDAKKDNDFIYHERIPDIKSVDPIGKAQPAKVLPLTQPMSQNFKDLFTELVPVAVHQALAAYDVRKTEIVNTEIGRLRESTTTLNGILASLNLPAAIEVTDGGSALPPSILEKANVVSQLGGINELERMIRELPDALKRNQDILDETDRMLNEEKQADDSLRQQFKERWTRTPSEKLTEMFRSNGAKYRQIINNAVEADKVVREKFESHRDGITLLSKSPSELEAAVPQGSSGNVTNSSSVTMLRQLMEEVETIKAERDVIESELKNASFDMKSTFLSALSKDGAITEPALSVESLGQVYGPLQKQVRESIAKQEGLIERIQQAHSQFVQERGSTTSGRESKMCQLAAAHDAFRDLLNNLKEGTKFYNDLTQLLVAFQNKVSDYCFARKTEKEELLKDLTQESSRQAPLPAPTQPSYHTDPDVKKEVPPRPPQPSQPPQAPQAPGGVPYPVYVQGMPVPYGASASTPYPAYVPPPMPQGYNPYGTMPYPSSYNYPGGFPAAPGYGQQPPPGSYPQQPPSGYSQQPQGGYPPNPW
;
A
#
# COMPACT_ATOMS: atom_id res chain seq x y z
N MET A 1 42.37 -11.04 -10.16
CA MET A 1 42.77 -9.62 -10.23
C MET A 1 44.21 -9.43 -9.76
N GLN A 2 44.54 -9.73 -8.49
CA GLN A 2 45.92 -9.64 -7.99
C GLN A 2 46.92 -10.50 -8.80
N SER A 3 46.55 -11.72 -9.18
CA SER A 3 47.37 -12.57 -10.06
C SER A 3 47.48 -12.02 -11.49
N SER A 4 46.46 -11.31 -11.98
CA SER A 4 46.48 -10.66 -13.29
C SER A 4 47.38 -9.42 -13.28
N ILE A 5 47.37 -8.65 -12.18
CA ILE A 5 48.29 -7.54 -11.93
C ILE A 5 49.72 -8.06 -11.87
N TYR A 6 49.96 -9.16 -11.15
CA TYR A 6 51.25 -9.86 -11.13
C TYR A 6 51.71 -10.28 -12.55
N THR A 7 50.84 -10.88 -13.36
CA THR A 7 51.17 -11.26 -14.75
C THR A 7 51.50 -10.02 -15.59
N LEU A 8 50.75 -8.93 -15.44
CA LEU A 8 51.04 -7.66 -16.10
C LEU A 8 52.43 -7.11 -15.71
N CYS A 9 52.74 -7.09 -14.41
CA CYS A 9 54.00 -6.56 -13.89
C CYS A 9 55.24 -7.35 -14.33
N ILE A 10 55.10 -8.67 -14.57
CA ILE A 10 56.20 -9.52 -15.04
C ILE A 10 56.39 -9.45 -16.55
N PHE A 11 55.30 -9.56 -17.31
CA PHE A 11 55.39 -9.76 -18.75
C PHE A 11 55.36 -8.45 -19.56
N LEU A 12 54.93 -7.34 -18.96
CA LEU A 12 54.77 -6.06 -19.68
C LEU A 12 55.63 -4.93 -19.11
N ASP A 13 55.82 -4.84 -17.79
CA ASP A 13 56.40 -3.64 -17.15
C ASP A 13 57.85 -3.75 -16.65
N ASN A 14 58.52 -4.91 -16.80
CA ASN A 14 59.93 -5.17 -16.37
C ASN A 14 60.28 -4.60 -14.97
N MET A 15 59.46 -4.92 -13.96
CA MET A 15 59.62 -4.40 -12.60
C MET A 15 60.80 -5.03 -11.83
N LYS A 16 61.30 -4.34 -10.79
CA LYS A 16 62.37 -4.84 -9.90
C LYS A 16 61.99 -6.19 -9.27
N ASP A 17 62.94 -7.12 -9.21
CA ASP A 17 62.74 -8.49 -8.67
C ASP A 17 62.13 -8.50 -7.25
N SER A 18 62.51 -7.54 -6.40
CA SER A 18 61.97 -7.41 -5.04
C SER A 18 60.48 -7.05 -4.98
N ILE A 19 59.97 -6.33 -5.98
CA ILE A 19 58.54 -6.00 -6.09
C ILE A 19 57.78 -7.24 -6.56
N VAL A 20 58.33 -7.94 -7.55
CA VAL A 20 57.75 -9.18 -8.10
C VAL A 20 57.63 -10.26 -7.02
N ALA A 21 58.68 -10.43 -6.22
CA ALA A 21 58.68 -11.36 -5.08
C ALA A 21 57.54 -11.04 -4.08
N LYS A 22 57.36 -9.76 -3.74
CA LYS A 22 56.30 -9.31 -2.81
C LYS A 22 54.89 -9.45 -3.37
N LEU A 23 54.71 -9.21 -4.67
CA LEU A 23 53.42 -9.40 -5.34
C LEU A 23 53.05 -10.88 -5.44
N ALA A 24 54.02 -11.75 -5.76
CA ALA A 24 53.83 -13.19 -5.81
C ALA A 24 53.49 -13.77 -4.43
N SER A 25 54.20 -13.31 -3.39
CA SER A 25 53.93 -13.68 -1.99
C SER A 25 52.52 -13.26 -1.55
N GLN A 26 52.05 -12.07 -1.93
CA GLN A 26 50.65 -11.69 -1.68
C GLN A 26 49.64 -12.56 -2.44
N CYS A 27 49.95 -12.98 -3.66
CA CYS A 27 49.05 -13.86 -4.42
C CYS A 27 48.98 -15.25 -3.78
N GLU A 28 50.11 -15.80 -3.34
CA GLU A 28 50.20 -17.05 -2.60
C GLU A 28 49.30 -17.02 -1.36
N ASP A 29 49.40 -15.96 -0.56
CA ASP A 29 48.62 -15.78 0.66
C ASP A 29 47.11 -15.76 0.38
N LEU A 30 46.68 -14.99 -0.63
CA LEU A 30 45.27 -14.92 -1.05
C LEU A 30 44.76 -16.28 -1.54
N TYR A 31 45.57 -17.03 -2.28
CA TYR A 31 45.20 -18.39 -2.69
C TYR A 31 45.20 -19.36 -1.51
N GLY A 32 46.07 -19.17 -0.51
CA GLY A 32 46.09 -19.94 0.73
C GLY A 32 44.83 -19.71 1.57
N GLU A 33 44.39 -18.45 1.73
CA GLU A 33 43.12 -18.12 2.37
C GLU A 33 41.93 -18.70 1.61
N CYS A 34 41.93 -18.57 0.27
CA CYS A 34 40.92 -19.17 -0.59
C CYS A 34 40.86 -20.69 -0.42
N LEU A 35 42.01 -21.37 -0.41
CA LEU A 35 42.08 -22.82 -0.23
C LEU A 35 41.48 -23.27 1.11
N LYS A 36 41.78 -22.56 2.20
CA LYS A 36 41.22 -22.85 3.53
C LYS A 36 39.69 -22.77 3.54
N ILE A 37 39.10 -21.82 2.80
CA ILE A 37 37.64 -21.69 2.67
C ILE A 37 37.07 -22.81 1.81
N PHE A 38 37.70 -23.10 0.67
CA PHE A 38 37.26 -24.14 -0.28
C PHE A 38 37.33 -25.55 0.31
N GLN A 39 38.23 -25.81 1.26
CA GLN A 39 38.38 -27.09 1.93
C GLN A 39 37.40 -27.31 3.08
N ARG A 40 36.56 -26.34 3.45
CA ARG A 40 35.55 -26.52 4.50
C ARG A 40 34.52 -27.57 4.05
N GLU A 41 34.29 -28.59 4.88
CA GLU A 41 33.44 -29.75 4.54
C GLU A 41 32.01 -29.35 4.11
N ASN A 42 31.45 -28.29 4.70
CA ASN A 42 30.12 -27.79 4.36
C ASN A 42 30.05 -27.02 3.02
N LEU A 43 31.18 -26.61 2.43
CA LEU A 43 31.23 -25.89 1.15
C LEU A 43 31.82 -26.73 0.02
N LYS A 44 32.58 -27.77 0.35
CA LYS A 44 33.33 -28.62 -0.59
C LYS A 44 32.50 -29.21 -1.73
N HIS A 45 31.21 -29.49 -1.48
CA HIS A 45 30.30 -30.08 -2.46
C HIS A 45 29.65 -29.06 -3.41
N ILE A 46 29.80 -27.75 -3.15
CA ILE A 46 29.23 -26.66 -3.96
C ILE A 46 30.15 -26.32 -5.15
N TRP A 47 31.43 -26.62 -5.04
CA TRP A 47 32.45 -26.29 -6.04
C TRP A 47 32.69 -27.45 -7.01
N ASP A 48 33.06 -27.14 -8.25
CA ASP A 48 33.52 -28.18 -9.18
C ASP A 48 34.80 -28.84 -8.65
N LYS A 49 34.95 -30.14 -8.91
CA LYS A 49 36.00 -30.99 -8.35
C LYS A 49 37.43 -30.50 -8.65
N ASP A 50 37.61 -29.75 -9.73
CA ASP A 50 38.91 -29.27 -10.19
C ASP A 50 39.37 -27.96 -9.52
N TRP A 51 38.49 -27.26 -8.80
CA TRP A 51 38.83 -25.98 -8.16
C TRP A 51 39.84 -26.15 -7.03
N ILE A 52 39.64 -27.12 -6.14
CA ILE A 52 40.54 -27.34 -4.99
C ILE A 52 41.96 -27.69 -5.46
N PRO A 53 42.18 -28.67 -6.37
CA PRO A 53 43.49 -28.95 -6.95
C PRO A 53 44.11 -27.74 -7.67
N THR A 54 43.30 -26.99 -8.42
CA THR A 54 43.77 -25.81 -9.18
C THR A 54 44.22 -24.68 -8.25
N ILE A 55 43.47 -24.39 -7.19
CA ILE A 55 43.81 -23.37 -6.18
C ILE A 55 45.06 -23.79 -5.42
N ALA A 56 45.13 -25.05 -4.97
CA ALA A 56 46.28 -25.58 -4.24
C ALA A 56 47.57 -25.60 -5.06
N GLY A 57 47.48 -25.92 -6.36
CA GLY A 57 48.62 -25.84 -7.26
C GLY A 57 49.02 -24.40 -7.59
N LYS A 58 48.06 -23.47 -7.79
CA LYS A 58 48.36 -22.05 -7.99
C LYS A 58 49.02 -21.41 -6.77
N GLN A 59 48.56 -21.74 -5.56
CA GLN A 59 49.18 -21.32 -4.30
C GLN A 59 50.66 -21.74 -4.25
N ALA A 60 50.95 -23.03 -4.44
CA ALA A 60 52.31 -23.55 -4.45
C ALA A 60 53.18 -22.96 -5.58
N ALA A 61 52.61 -22.77 -6.77
CA ALA A 61 53.33 -22.18 -7.90
C ALA A 61 53.72 -20.71 -7.65
N LEU A 62 52.82 -19.92 -7.06
CA LEU A 62 53.09 -18.52 -6.72
C LEU A 62 54.07 -18.38 -5.56
N HIS A 63 54.09 -19.35 -4.63
CA HIS A 63 55.15 -19.46 -3.63
C HIS A 63 56.51 -19.75 -4.28
N ALA A 64 56.55 -20.69 -5.22
CA ALA A 64 57.77 -21.03 -5.96
C ALA A 64 58.33 -19.81 -6.70
N VAL A 65 57.45 -19.04 -7.34
CA VAL A 65 57.79 -17.78 -8.00
C VAL A 65 58.33 -16.76 -7.00
N SER A 66 57.69 -16.56 -5.85
CA SER A 66 58.16 -15.55 -4.88
C SER A 66 59.58 -15.87 -4.42
N GLU A 67 59.87 -17.15 -4.16
CA GLU A 67 61.21 -17.60 -3.76
C GLU A 67 62.24 -17.47 -4.89
N PHE A 68 61.85 -17.75 -6.15
CA PHE A 68 62.74 -17.54 -7.30
C PHE A 68 63.14 -16.07 -7.46
N TYR A 69 62.18 -15.14 -7.43
CA TYR A 69 62.52 -13.72 -7.58
C TYR A 69 63.26 -13.18 -6.36
N GLN A 70 62.95 -13.67 -5.15
CA GLN A 70 63.72 -13.31 -3.97
C GLN A 70 65.16 -13.84 -4.03
N SER A 71 65.41 -15.00 -4.64
CA SER A 71 66.77 -15.51 -4.84
C SER A 71 67.58 -14.62 -5.80
N LEU A 72 66.95 -14.01 -6.81
CA LEU A 72 67.60 -13.02 -7.68
C LEU A 72 67.99 -11.75 -6.91
N VAL A 73 67.18 -11.35 -5.91
CA VAL A 73 67.53 -10.26 -5.00
C VAL A 73 68.75 -10.65 -4.15
N CYS A 74 68.77 -11.85 -3.57
CA CYS A 74 69.92 -12.37 -2.82
C CYS A 74 71.19 -12.42 -3.68
N LYS A 75 71.09 -12.86 -4.95
CA LYS A 75 72.17 -12.85 -5.94
C LYS A 75 72.76 -11.45 -6.13
N ASN A 76 71.90 -10.47 -6.37
CA ASN A 76 72.31 -9.07 -6.55
C ASN A 76 72.95 -8.47 -5.28
N SER A 77 72.52 -8.94 -4.11
CA SER A 77 73.09 -8.60 -2.80
C SER A 77 74.31 -9.42 -2.41
N LYS A 78 74.76 -10.36 -3.26
CA LYS A 78 75.90 -11.28 -3.03
C LYS A 78 75.73 -12.18 -1.79
N LEU A 79 74.49 -12.59 -1.50
CA LEU A 79 74.17 -13.57 -0.45
C LEU A 79 73.96 -14.94 -1.12
N ILE A 80 75.05 -15.65 -1.39
CA ILE A 80 75.04 -16.86 -2.24
C ILE A 80 74.42 -18.05 -1.50
N GLY A 81 74.71 -18.20 -0.20
CA GLY A 81 74.08 -19.22 0.63
C GLY A 81 72.55 -19.11 0.63
N GLU A 82 72.01 -17.91 0.84
CA GLU A 82 70.56 -17.66 0.81
C GLU A 82 69.96 -17.79 -0.60
N GLU A 83 70.68 -17.38 -1.65
CA GLU A 83 70.26 -17.59 -3.03
C GLU A 83 70.02 -19.07 -3.31
N ILE A 84 70.96 -19.94 -2.93
CA ILE A 84 70.84 -21.39 -3.12
C ILE A 84 69.66 -21.96 -2.33
N THR A 85 69.53 -21.64 -1.04
CA THR A 85 68.41 -22.11 -0.21
C THR A 85 67.05 -21.75 -0.81
N ARG A 86 66.90 -20.51 -1.30
CA ARG A 86 65.64 -20.05 -1.93
C ARG A 86 65.39 -20.70 -3.28
N LEU A 87 66.43 -20.93 -4.09
CA LEU A 87 66.31 -21.64 -5.36
C LEU A 87 65.95 -23.12 -5.18
N GLU A 88 66.53 -23.80 -4.19
CA GLU A 88 66.16 -25.18 -3.82
C GLU A 88 64.69 -25.25 -3.41
N HIS A 89 64.25 -24.33 -2.55
CA HIS A 89 62.87 -24.25 -2.11
C HIS A 89 61.92 -23.96 -3.28
N SER A 90 62.28 -23.01 -4.15
CA SER A 90 61.51 -22.66 -5.35
C SER A 90 61.30 -23.86 -6.29
N VAL A 91 62.37 -24.61 -6.62
CA VAL A 91 62.29 -25.79 -7.49
C VAL A 91 61.39 -26.87 -6.87
N ALA A 92 61.51 -27.13 -5.57
CA ALA A 92 60.68 -28.10 -4.87
C ALA A 92 59.19 -27.68 -4.87
N LEU A 93 58.91 -26.39 -4.70
CA LEU A 93 57.55 -25.85 -4.75
C LEU A 93 56.94 -25.91 -6.15
N PHE A 94 57.72 -25.70 -7.23
CA PHE A 94 57.23 -25.89 -8.60
C PHE A 94 56.83 -27.35 -8.89
N GLN A 95 57.61 -28.32 -8.39
CA GLN A 95 57.26 -29.74 -8.50
C GLN A 95 55.99 -30.05 -7.72
N THR A 96 55.88 -29.53 -6.48
CA THR A 96 54.69 -29.67 -5.63
C THR A 96 53.45 -29.06 -6.30
N ALA A 97 53.59 -27.91 -6.96
CA ALA A 97 52.51 -27.26 -7.67
C ALA A 97 51.97 -28.11 -8.83
N SER A 98 52.88 -28.73 -9.59
CA SER A 98 52.52 -29.62 -10.70
C SER A 98 51.79 -30.87 -10.20
N GLN A 99 52.27 -31.49 -9.11
CA GLN A 99 51.63 -32.64 -8.48
C GLN A 99 50.22 -32.31 -7.97
N ARG A 100 50.04 -31.13 -7.34
CA ARG A 100 48.74 -30.72 -6.77
C ARG A 100 47.68 -30.40 -7.81
N ALA A 101 48.05 -29.80 -8.94
CA ALA A 101 47.08 -29.40 -9.98
C ALA A 101 47.02 -30.34 -11.19
N GLY A 102 47.89 -31.34 -11.28
CA GLY A 102 47.98 -32.23 -12.44
C GLY A 102 48.45 -31.53 -13.73
N LYS A 103 49.04 -30.33 -13.61
CA LYS A 103 49.56 -29.53 -14.74
C LYS A 103 50.69 -28.61 -14.31
N ASN A 104 51.61 -28.31 -15.22
CA ASN A 104 52.71 -27.40 -14.98
C ASN A 104 52.24 -25.93 -15.03
N PHE A 105 52.66 -25.13 -14.05
CA PHE A 105 52.51 -23.68 -14.05
C PHE A 105 53.88 -23.03 -14.21
N PHE A 106 53.98 -21.93 -14.96
CA PHE A 106 55.21 -21.14 -15.12
C PHE A 106 56.45 -21.98 -15.53
N GLN A 107 56.28 -22.89 -16.50
CA GLN A 107 57.31 -23.86 -16.89
C GLN A 107 58.66 -23.21 -17.26
N GLU A 108 58.65 -22.06 -17.93
CA GLU A 108 59.87 -21.30 -18.26
C GLU A 108 60.62 -20.82 -17.01
N LEU A 109 59.89 -20.30 -16.01
CA LEU A 109 60.48 -19.88 -14.73
C LEU A 109 61.00 -21.08 -13.94
N GLN A 110 60.32 -22.22 -13.99
CA GLN A 110 60.81 -23.46 -13.37
C GLN A 110 62.15 -23.90 -13.99
N HIS A 111 62.26 -23.91 -15.33
CA HIS A 111 63.52 -24.24 -16.01
C HIS A 111 64.62 -23.23 -15.68
N LYS A 112 64.28 -21.94 -15.61
CA LYS A 112 65.22 -20.88 -15.23
C LYS A 112 65.69 -21.01 -13.77
N ALA A 113 64.79 -21.32 -12.84
CA ALA A 113 65.13 -21.59 -11.45
C ALA A 113 66.09 -22.77 -11.32
N GLN A 114 65.83 -23.87 -12.05
CA GLN A 114 66.71 -25.04 -12.05
C GLN A 114 68.10 -24.74 -12.61
N ARG A 115 68.18 -23.96 -13.69
CA ARG A 115 69.46 -23.52 -14.27
C ARG A 115 70.22 -22.65 -13.28
N ASN A 116 69.57 -21.62 -12.74
CA ASN A 116 70.18 -20.71 -11.76
C ASN A 116 70.67 -21.47 -10.52
N LEU A 117 69.93 -22.48 -10.07
CA LEU A 117 70.32 -23.31 -8.94
C LEU A 117 71.61 -24.08 -9.22
N ASN A 118 71.70 -24.71 -10.39
CA ASN A 118 72.89 -25.46 -10.79
C ASN A 118 74.11 -24.54 -10.93
N ASP A 119 73.92 -23.35 -11.50
CA ASP A 119 74.97 -22.34 -11.66
C ASP A 119 75.44 -21.81 -10.29
N ALA A 120 74.51 -21.41 -9.41
CA ALA A 120 74.83 -20.90 -8.08
C ALA A 120 75.52 -21.95 -7.19
N LYS A 121 75.07 -23.21 -7.24
CA LYS A 121 75.74 -24.32 -6.52
C LYS A 121 77.16 -24.52 -7.01
N LYS A 122 77.35 -24.57 -8.33
CA LYS A 122 78.68 -24.69 -8.93
C LYS A 122 79.58 -23.55 -8.47
N ASP A 123 79.13 -22.31 -8.58
CA ASP A 123 79.93 -21.15 -8.18
C ASP A 123 80.24 -21.17 -6.67
N ASN A 124 79.29 -21.60 -5.83
CA ASN A 124 79.54 -21.74 -4.39
C ASN A 124 80.52 -22.87 -4.07
N ASP A 125 80.46 -24.01 -4.77
CA ASP A 125 81.34 -25.16 -4.56
C ASP A 125 82.78 -24.89 -5.02
N PHE A 126 82.99 -24.01 -6.01
CA PHE A 126 84.32 -23.71 -6.57
C PHE A 126 84.91 -22.37 -6.14
N ILE A 127 84.09 -21.37 -5.83
CA ILE A 127 84.52 -19.97 -5.61
C ILE A 127 84.21 -19.52 -4.18
N TYR A 128 82.93 -19.49 -3.79
CA TYR A 128 82.49 -18.73 -2.61
C TYR A 128 82.52 -19.52 -1.29
N HIS A 129 82.23 -20.82 -1.32
CA HIS A 129 82.16 -21.71 -0.16
C HIS A 129 81.32 -21.17 1.00
N GLU A 130 80.25 -20.42 0.70
CA GLU A 130 79.32 -19.92 1.71
C GLU A 130 78.49 -21.07 2.30
N ARG A 131 78.20 -20.97 3.60
CA ARG A 131 77.32 -21.91 4.29
C ARG A 131 75.89 -21.72 3.80
N ILE A 132 75.26 -22.80 3.34
CA ILE A 132 73.85 -22.81 2.94
C ILE A 132 72.99 -22.82 4.21
N PRO A 133 72.19 -21.77 4.48
CA PRO A 133 71.29 -21.71 5.64
C PRO A 133 70.05 -22.59 5.45
N ASP A 134 69.39 -22.95 6.55
CA ASP A 134 68.09 -23.64 6.50
C ASP A 134 66.99 -22.67 6.05
N ILE A 135 65.99 -23.15 5.31
CA ILE A 135 64.87 -22.31 4.83
C ILE A 135 64.09 -21.63 5.97
N LYS A 136 64.09 -22.19 7.19
CA LYS A 136 63.46 -21.56 8.36
C LYS A 136 64.29 -20.43 8.95
N SER A 137 65.57 -20.36 8.59
CA SER A 137 66.51 -19.33 9.09
C SER A 137 66.65 -18.14 8.15
N VAL A 138 66.03 -18.17 6.96
CA VAL A 138 66.00 -17.00 6.04
C VAL A 138 64.79 -16.12 6.32
N ASP A 139 64.95 -14.82 6.09
CA ASP A 139 63.87 -13.85 6.33
C ASP A 139 62.64 -14.11 5.45
N PRO A 140 61.41 -13.92 5.96
CA PRO A 140 60.20 -14.06 5.15
C PRO A 140 60.10 -12.98 4.07
N ILE A 141 59.54 -13.34 2.92
CA ILE A 141 59.28 -12.41 1.83
C ILE A 141 58.15 -11.47 2.25
N GLY A 142 58.35 -10.15 2.08
CA GLY A 142 57.28 -9.17 2.33
C GLY A 142 56.09 -9.35 1.38
N LYS A 143 54.95 -8.72 1.68
CA LYS A 143 53.73 -8.81 0.86
C LYS A 143 53.31 -7.43 0.34
N ALA A 144 52.72 -7.38 -0.86
CA ALA A 144 52.19 -6.15 -1.45
C ALA A 144 50.83 -6.38 -2.13
N GLN A 145 49.80 -5.66 -1.70
CA GLN A 145 48.41 -5.81 -2.18
C GLN A 145 47.89 -4.54 -2.91
N PRO A 146 48.17 -4.39 -4.22
CA PRO A 146 47.59 -3.34 -5.06
C PRO A 146 46.09 -3.51 -5.38
N ALA A 147 45.55 -4.75 -5.38
CA ALA A 147 44.14 -4.97 -5.69
C ALA A 147 43.22 -4.72 -4.48
N LYS A 148 42.13 -3.97 -4.71
CA LYS A 148 41.04 -3.74 -3.74
C LYS A 148 39.72 -4.30 -4.25
N VAL A 149 38.86 -4.73 -3.33
CA VAL A 149 37.47 -5.10 -3.63
C VAL A 149 36.70 -3.82 -3.97
N LEU A 150 36.01 -3.80 -5.11
CA LEU A 150 35.17 -2.67 -5.50
C LEU A 150 33.81 -2.78 -4.80
N PRO A 151 33.30 -1.71 -4.17
CA PRO A 151 31.95 -1.70 -3.64
C PRO A 151 30.94 -1.79 -4.78
N LEU A 152 29.87 -2.57 -4.57
CA LEU A 152 28.77 -2.65 -5.52
C LEU A 152 27.96 -1.35 -5.46
N THR A 153 28.02 -0.55 -6.51
CA THR A 153 27.16 0.62 -6.67
C THR A 153 25.82 0.19 -7.27
N GLN A 154 24.73 0.71 -6.74
CA GLN A 154 23.43 0.63 -7.40
C GLN A 154 23.06 1.99 -7.98
N PRO A 155 22.74 2.08 -9.28
CA PRO A 155 22.74 1.01 -10.28
C PRO A 155 24.16 0.59 -10.74
N MET A 156 24.32 -0.68 -11.14
CA MET A 156 25.60 -1.20 -11.65
C MET A 156 25.84 -0.85 -13.13
N SER A 157 24.79 -0.52 -13.88
CA SER A 157 24.88 -0.20 -15.30
C SER A 157 25.23 1.26 -15.55
N GLN A 158 26.03 1.52 -16.58
CA GLN A 158 26.25 2.87 -17.09
C GLN A 158 24.94 3.41 -17.72
N ASN A 159 24.67 4.70 -17.53
CA ASN A 159 23.46 5.37 -18.05
C ASN A 159 22.15 4.70 -17.65
N PHE A 160 22.07 4.20 -16.41
CA PHE A 160 20.84 3.61 -15.90
C PHE A 160 19.69 4.62 -15.94
N LYS A 161 18.58 4.20 -16.54
CA LYS A 161 17.31 4.91 -16.50
C LYS A 161 16.29 3.99 -15.84
N ASP A 162 15.72 4.45 -14.74
CA ASP A 162 14.60 3.75 -14.12
C ASP A 162 13.34 3.95 -14.97
N LEU A 163 12.70 2.85 -15.35
CA LEU A 163 11.44 2.88 -16.12
C LEU A 163 10.26 3.31 -15.25
N PHE A 164 10.40 3.26 -13.92
CA PHE A 164 9.35 3.49 -12.94
C PHE A 164 9.58 4.76 -12.13
N THR A 165 10.36 5.72 -12.63
CA THR A 165 10.63 6.99 -11.92
C THR A 165 9.34 7.76 -11.57
N GLU A 166 8.29 7.63 -12.39
CA GLU A 166 6.99 8.25 -12.12
C GLU A 166 6.09 7.41 -11.19
N LEU A 167 6.43 6.14 -10.99
CA LEU A 167 5.66 5.24 -10.12
C LEU A 167 5.90 5.61 -8.66
N VAL A 168 4.83 6.02 -7.99
CA VAL A 168 4.90 6.37 -6.57
C VAL A 168 5.06 5.09 -5.73
N PRO A 169 6.01 5.05 -4.78
CA PRO A 169 6.20 3.88 -3.93
C PRO A 169 4.94 3.50 -3.15
N VAL A 170 4.70 2.19 -2.97
CA VAL A 170 3.53 1.66 -2.26
C VAL A 170 3.40 2.24 -0.84
N ALA A 171 4.54 2.43 -0.16
CA ALA A 171 4.57 3.03 1.17
C ALA A 171 4.00 4.46 1.17
N VAL A 172 4.29 5.26 0.14
CA VAL A 172 3.74 6.62 -0.02
C VAL A 172 2.24 6.56 -0.33
N HIS A 173 1.80 5.61 -1.17
CA HIS A 173 0.37 5.41 -1.44
C HIS A 173 -0.43 5.04 -0.19
N GLN A 174 0.08 4.09 0.61
CA GLN A 174 -0.56 3.72 1.88
C GLN A 174 -0.58 4.89 2.86
N ALA A 175 0.51 5.66 2.91
CA ALA A 175 0.59 6.84 3.76
C ALA A 175 -0.41 7.93 3.35
N LEU A 176 -0.56 8.21 2.05
CA LEU A 176 -1.56 9.14 1.53
C LEU A 176 -2.99 8.68 1.87
N ALA A 177 -3.30 7.40 1.68
CA ALA A 177 -4.62 6.87 2.03
C ALA A 177 -4.93 7.01 3.53
N ALA A 178 -3.96 6.73 4.41
CA ALA A 178 -4.11 6.90 5.85
C ALA A 178 -4.26 8.39 6.25
N TYR A 179 -3.50 9.28 5.61
CA TYR A 179 -3.64 10.73 5.78
C TYR A 179 -5.04 11.22 5.41
N ASP A 180 -5.57 10.79 4.25
CA ASP A 180 -6.89 11.20 3.77
C ASP A 180 -8.02 10.73 4.70
N VAL A 181 -7.90 9.55 5.30
CA VAL A 181 -8.84 9.07 6.32
C VAL A 181 -8.84 9.99 7.53
N ARG A 182 -7.66 10.33 8.09
CA ARG A 182 -7.58 11.23 9.26
C ARG A 182 -8.04 12.65 8.93
N LYS A 183 -7.70 13.16 7.75
CA LYS A 183 -8.21 14.45 7.25
C LYS A 183 -9.73 14.46 7.24
N THR A 184 -10.33 13.43 6.64
CA THR A 184 -11.79 13.29 6.52
C THR A 184 -12.46 13.20 7.89
N GLU A 185 -11.84 12.47 8.83
CA GLU A 185 -12.33 12.36 10.21
C GLU A 185 -12.34 13.71 10.94
N ILE A 186 -11.25 14.48 10.87
CA ILE A 186 -11.16 15.83 11.47
C ILE A 186 -12.22 16.75 10.86
N VAL A 187 -12.28 16.84 9.54
CA VAL A 187 -13.21 17.72 8.83
C VAL A 187 -14.66 17.38 9.19
N ASN A 188 -15.04 16.10 9.13
CA ASN A 188 -16.40 15.67 9.45
C ASN A 188 -16.76 15.90 10.91
N THR A 189 -15.81 15.66 11.83
CA THR A 189 -16.04 15.87 13.28
C THR A 189 -16.31 17.33 13.59
N GLU A 190 -15.46 18.25 13.09
CA GLU A 190 -15.63 19.67 13.38
C GLU A 190 -16.87 20.27 12.69
N ILE A 191 -17.16 19.89 11.45
CA ILE A 191 -18.40 20.29 10.77
C ILE A 191 -19.63 19.78 11.53
N GLY A 192 -19.59 18.52 11.99
CA GLY A 192 -20.65 17.93 12.81
C GLY A 192 -20.92 18.77 14.07
N ARG A 193 -19.86 19.15 14.80
CA ARG A 193 -19.97 20.00 16.01
C ARG A 193 -20.56 21.37 15.72
N LEU A 194 -20.16 22.01 14.61
CA LEU A 194 -20.73 23.30 14.19
C LEU A 194 -22.23 23.19 13.91
N ARG A 195 -22.64 22.19 13.12
CA ARG A 195 -24.04 21.96 12.74
C ARG A 195 -24.91 21.62 13.95
N GLU A 196 -24.44 20.74 14.84
CA GLU A 196 -25.14 20.39 16.08
C GLU A 196 -25.33 21.61 16.99
N SER A 197 -24.29 22.43 17.13
CA SER A 197 -24.35 23.65 17.94
C SER A 197 -25.34 24.66 17.37
N THR A 198 -25.35 24.86 16.05
CA THR A 198 -26.30 25.75 15.36
C THR A 198 -27.74 25.24 15.50
N THR A 199 -27.94 23.92 15.37
CA THR A 199 -29.25 23.28 15.57
C THR A 199 -29.76 23.51 16.98
N THR A 200 -28.90 23.32 17.99
CA THR A 200 -29.23 23.57 19.40
C THR A 200 -29.61 25.03 19.64
N LEU A 201 -28.84 25.98 19.09
CA LEU A 201 -29.13 27.41 19.19
C LEU A 201 -30.49 27.76 18.58
N ASN A 202 -30.77 27.28 17.36
CA ASN A 202 -32.06 27.51 16.70
C ASN A 202 -33.23 26.91 17.49
N GLY A 203 -33.07 25.70 18.05
CA GLY A 203 -34.08 25.08 18.91
C GLY A 203 -34.40 25.91 20.16
N ILE A 204 -33.38 26.48 20.80
CA ILE A 204 -33.58 27.38 21.95
C ILE A 204 -34.33 28.63 21.51
N LEU A 205 -33.89 29.30 20.45
CA LEU A 205 -34.55 30.52 19.94
C LEU A 205 -36.02 30.27 19.56
N ALA A 206 -36.31 29.15 18.91
CA ALA A 206 -37.68 28.76 18.56
C ALA A 206 -38.55 28.51 19.80
N SER A 207 -38.00 27.88 20.85
CA SER A 207 -38.73 27.67 22.11
C SER A 207 -39.01 28.97 22.88
N LEU A 208 -38.19 30.01 22.68
CA LEU A 208 -38.37 31.35 23.24
C LEU A 208 -39.14 32.29 22.30
N ASN A 209 -39.63 31.80 21.15
CA ASN A 209 -40.28 32.59 20.11
C ASN A 209 -39.43 33.79 19.62
N LEU A 210 -38.10 33.71 19.66
CA LEU A 210 -37.19 34.77 19.22
C LEU A 210 -36.73 34.53 17.78
N PRO A 211 -36.55 35.59 16.97
CA PRO A 211 -36.75 37.02 17.25
C PRO A 211 -38.21 37.50 17.13
N ALA A 212 -39.14 36.65 16.70
CA ALA A 212 -40.53 37.02 16.42
C ALA A 212 -41.26 37.71 17.59
N ALA A 213 -40.92 37.35 18.83
CA ALA A 213 -41.51 37.91 20.03
C ALA A 213 -41.13 39.37 20.29
N ILE A 214 -39.98 39.85 19.81
CA ILE A 214 -39.48 41.21 20.09
C ILE A 214 -39.68 42.16 18.90
N GLU A 215 -40.13 41.66 17.76
CA GLU A 215 -40.35 42.47 16.57
C GLU A 215 -41.65 43.30 16.66
N VAL A 216 -41.55 44.58 16.29
CA VAL A 216 -42.72 45.47 16.23
C VAL A 216 -43.44 45.19 14.92
N THR A 217 -44.75 44.95 15.02
CA THR A 217 -45.64 44.88 13.87
C THR A 217 -46.12 46.30 13.56
N ASP A 218 -45.77 46.82 12.38
CA ASP A 218 -46.31 48.11 11.93
C ASP A 218 -47.83 48.01 11.82
N GLY A 219 -48.53 49.03 12.32
CA GLY A 219 -49.98 49.07 12.62
C GLY A 219 -50.93 48.77 11.45
N GLY A 220 -50.89 47.53 10.97
CA GLY A 220 -51.65 46.99 9.84
C GLY A 220 -51.22 45.57 9.42
N SER A 221 -50.00 45.11 9.75
CA SER A 221 -49.56 43.72 9.54
C SER A 221 -49.57 42.95 10.85
N ALA A 222 -50.36 41.88 10.93
CA ALA A 222 -50.43 41.02 12.10
C ALA A 222 -49.28 40.00 12.20
N LEU A 223 -48.26 40.04 11.34
CA LEU A 223 -47.14 39.09 11.35
C LEU A 223 -45.77 39.77 11.53
N PRO A 224 -44.88 39.22 12.38
CA PRO A 224 -43.50 39.70 12.52
C PRO A 224 -42.69 39.59 11.21
N PRO A 225 -41.82 40.58 10.89
CA PRO A 225 -40.96 40.56 9.71
C PRO A 225 -40.11 39.29 9.56
N SER A 226 -39.57 38.73 10.64
CA SER A 226 -38.78 37.49 10.60
C SER A 226 -39.56 36.29 10.09
N ILE A 227 -40.85 36.18 10.44
CA ILE A 227 -41.72 35.09 9.97
C ILE A 227 -42.06 35.29 8.49
N LEU A 228 -42.29 36.53 8.07
CA LEU A 228 -42.52 36.86 6.66
C LEU A 228 -41.28 36.58 5.80
N GLU A 229 -40.09 36.92 6.29
CA GLU A 229 -38.83 36.61 5.62
C GLU A 229 -38.62 35.09 5.51
N LYS A 230 -38.83 34.34 6.60
CA LYS A 230 -38.80 32.87 6.59
C LYS A 230 -39.79 32.28 5.59
N ALA A 231 -41.03 32.78 5.53
CA ALA A 231 -42.03 32.34 4.55
C ALA A 231 -41.63 32.67 3.11
N ASN A 232 -41.04 33.84 2.87
CA ASN A 232 -40.51 34.23 1.56
C ASN A 232 -39.37 33.30 1.12
N VAL A 233 -38.44 32.98 2.02
CA VAL A 233 -37.35 32.03 1.77
C VAL A 233 -37.88 30.65 1.43
N VAL A 234 -38.84 30.12 2.20
CA VAL A 234 -39.48 28.83 1.92
C VAL A 234 -40.15 28.84 0.54
N SER A 235 -40.88 29.92 0.22
CA SER A 235 -41.55 30.09 -1.07
C SER A 235 -40.57 30.18 -2.25
N GLN A 236 -39.46 30.92 -2.10
CA GLN A 236 -38.39 31.01 -3.10
C GLN A 236 -37.72 29.65 -3.36
N LEU A 237 -37.63 28.80 -2.34
CA LEU A 237 -37.06 27.46 -2.43
C LEU A 237 -38.08 26.40 -2.89
N GLY A 238 -39.23 26.81 -3.42
CA GLY A 238 -40.26 25.92 -3.99
C GLY A 238 -41.33 25.45 -2.99
N GLY A 239 -41.22 25.86 -1.72
CA GLY A 239 -42.16 25.54 -0.66
C GLY A 239 -42.33 24.05 -0.41
N ILE A 240 -43.46 23.68 0.19
CA ILE A 240 -43.78 22.27 0.49
C ILE A 240 -43.79 21.38 -0.76
N ASN A 241 -44.17 21.92 -1.93
CA ASN A 241 -44.25 21.16 -3.17
C ASN A 241 -42.89 20.58 -3.58
N GLU A 242 -41.80 21.31 -3.36
CA GLU A 242 -40.46 20.83 -3.67
C GLU A 242 -40.04 19.67 -2.76
N LEU A 243 -40.33 19.77 -1.44
CA LEU A 243 -40.09 18.65 -0.53
C LEU A 243 -40.93 17.42 -0.90
N GLU A 244 -42.22 17.61 -1.20
CA GLU A 244 -43.10 16.50 -1.62
C GLU A 244 -42.62 15.84 -2.93
N ARG A 245 -42.11 16.64 -3.88
CA ARG A 245 -41.50 16.14 -5.12
C ARG A 245 -40.27 15.27 -4.80
N MET A 246 -39.32 15.80 -4.03
CA MET A 246 -38.09 15.08 -3.68
C MET A 246 -38.37 13.80 -2.87
N ILE A 247 -39.31 13.85 -1.91
CA ILE A 247 -39.73 12.67 -1.14
C ILE A 247 -40.39 11.60 -2.02
N ARG A 248 -41.06 12.01 -3.10
CA ARG A 248 -41.67 11.09 -4.08
C ARG A 248 -40.62 10.47 -5.01
N GLU A 249 -39.57 11.21 -5.35
CA GLU A 249 -38.49 10.75 -6.24
C GLU A 249 -37.49 9.80 -5.55
N LEU A 250 -37.29 9.92 -4.23
CA LEU A 250 -36.35 9.08 -3.47
C LEU A 250 -36.64 7.57 -3.59
N PRO A 251 -37.88 7.08 -3.41
CA PRO A 251 -38.21 5.67 -3.61
C PRO A 251 -37.87 5.14 -5.01
N ASP A 252 -38.05 5.96 -6.05
CA ASP A 252 -37.72 5.56 -7.43
C ASP A 252 -36.20 5.44 -7.61
N ALA A 253 -35.42 6.34 -7.00
CA ALA A 253 -33.96 6.28 -7.00
C ALA A 253 -33.44 5.06 -6.22
N LEU A 254 -34.02 4.77 -5.05
CA LEU A 254 -33.74 3.56 -4.29
C LEU A 254 -34.04 2.30 -5.10
N LYS A 255 -35.23 2.23 -5.72
CA LYS A 255 -35.66 1.07 -6.50
C LYS A 255 -34.72 0.81 -7.68
N ARG A 256 -34.30 1.86 -8.39
CA ARG A 256 -33.29 1.76 -9.45
C ARG A 256 -31.99 1.09 -8.97
N ASN A 257 -31.47 1.51 -7.81
CA ASN A 257 -30.25 0.94 -7.25
C ASN A 257 -30.44 -0.53 -6.83
N GLN A 258 -31.59 -0.87 -6.23
CA GLN A 258 -31.93 -2.26 -5.90
C GLN A 258 -32.01 -3.13 -7.15
N ASP A 259 -32.67 -2.66 -8.21
CA ASP A 259 -32.84 -3.41 -9.46
C ASP A 259 -31.49 -3.69 -10.13
N ILE A 260 -30.57 -2.73 -10.15
CA ILE A 260 -29.21 -2.94 -10.70
C ILE A 260 -28.47 -4.04 -9.91
N LEU A 261 -28.57 -4.00 -8.58
CA LEU A 261 -27.87 -4.95 -7.72
C LEU A 261 -28.48 -6.36 -7.80
N ASP A 262 -29.81 -6.46 -7.83
CA ASP A 262 -30.52 -7.73 -7.95
C ASP A 262 -30.29 -8.38 -9.33
N GLU A 263 -30.26 -7.57 -10.39
CA GLU A 263 -29.86 -8.05 -11.72
C GLU A 263 -28.40 -8.54 -11.72
N THR A 264 -27.49 -7.82 -11.06
CA THR A 264 -26.09 -8.25 -10.92
C THR A 264 -25.96 -9.60 -10.23
N ASP A 265 -26.73 -9.83 -9.16
CA ASP A 265 -26.76 -11.13 -8.50
C ASP A 265 -27.41 -12.24 -9.32
N ARG A 266 -28.45 -11.90 -10.10
CA ARG A 266 -29.07 -12.83 -11.05
C ARG A 266 -28.03 -13.32 -12.06
N MET A 267 -27.22 -12.44 -12.64
CA MET A 267 -26.15 -12.80 -13.58
C MET A 267 -25.13 -13.78 -12.95
N LEU A 268 -24.71 -13.53 -11.71
CA LEU A 268 -23.81 -14.42 -10.98
C LEU A 268 -24.45 -15.78 -10.66
N ASN A 269 -25.74 -15.79 -10.30
CA ASN A 269 -26.49 -17.01 -10.02
C ASN A 269 -26.66 -17.87 -11.27
N GLU A 270 -27.00 -17.26 -12.40
CA GLU A 270 -27.18 -17.96 -13.68
C GLU A 270 -25.87 -18.57 -14.18
N GLU A 271 -24.75 -17.85 -14.06
CA GLU A 271 -23.44 -18.39 -14.45
C GLU A 271 -23.03 -19.56 -13.54
N LYS A 272 -23.22 -19.43 -12.22
CA LYS A 272 -22.97 -20.54 -11.28
C LYS A 272 -23.85 -21.75 -11.59
N GLN A 273 -25.15 -21.57 -11.78
CA GLN A 273 -26.07 -22.66 -12.08
C GLN A 273 -25.71 -23.37 -13.39
N ALA A 274 -25.28 -22.62 -14.41
CA ALA A 274 -24.79 -23.19 -15.66
C ALA A 274 -23.49 -23.98 -15.47
N ASP A 275 -22.54 -23.47 -14.66
CA ASP A 275 -21.31 -24.20 -14.32
C ASP A 275 -21.61 -25.51 -13.58
N ASP A 276 -22.44 -25.45 -12.54
CA ASP A 276 -22.81 -26.59 -11.71
C ASP A 276 -23.52 -27.67 -12.53
N SER A 277 -24.42 -27.26 -13.43
CA SER A 277 -25.14 -28.18 -14.32
C SER A 277 -24.18 -28.91 -15.27
N LEU A 278 -23.23 -28.19 -15.87
CA LEU A 278 -22.25 -28.79 -16.79
C LEU A 278 -21.23 -29.66 -16.04
N ARG A 279 -20.81 -29.24 -14.84
CA ARG A 279 -19.96 -30.03 -13.96
C ARG A 279 -20.65 -31.33 -13.57
N GLN A 280 -21.95 -31.31 -13.30
CA GLN A 280 -22.72 -32.52 -13.02
C GLN A 280 -22.83 -33.45 -14.24
N GLN A 281 -23.01 -32.89 -15.44
CA GLN A 281 -23.13 -33.65 -16.69
C GLN A 281 -21.80 -34.29 -17.13
N PHE A 282 -20.70 -33.53 -17.12
CA PHE A 282 -19.41 -33.94 -17.67
C PHE A 282 -18.40 -34.41 -16.60
N LYS A 283 -18.70 -34.22 -15.31
CA LYS A 283 -17.90 -34.68 -14.15
C LYS A 283 -16.41 -34.33 -14.29
N GLU A 284 -15.54 -35.33 -14.33
CA GLU A 284 -14.08 -35.18 -14.43
C GLU A 284 -13.62 -34.51 -15.72
N ARG A 285 -14.45 -34.51 -16.78
CA ARG A 285 -14.15 -33.83 -18.05
C ARG A 285 -14.41 -32.32 -17.98
N TRP A 286 -15.11 -31.82 -16.96
CA TRP A 286 -15.34 -30.39 -16.74
C TRP A 286 -14.29 -29.83 -15.77
N THR A 287 -13.10 -29.55 -16.30
CA THR A 287 -11.90 -29.27 -15.51
C THR A 287 -11.71 -27.79 -15.13
N ARG A 288 -12.57 -26.88 -15.60
CA ARG A 288 -12.45 -25.45 -15.29
C ARG A 288 -12.72 -25.16 -13.80
N THR A 289 -12.12 -24.09 -13.30
CA THR A 289 -12.31 -23.62 -11.91
C THR A 289 -13.80 -23.37 -11.62
N PRO A 290 -14.33 -23.84 -10.48
CA PRO A 290 -15.71 -23.60 -10.09
C PRO A 290 -16.03 -22.11 -9.98
N SER A 291 -17.20 -21.73 -10.50
CA SER A 291 -17.67 -20.35 -10.48
C SER A 291 -17.83 -19.78 -9.08
N GLU A 292 -18.19 -20.61 -8.10
CA GLU A 292 -18.28 -20.20 -6.69
C GLU A 292 -16.97 -19.63 -6.15
N LYS A 293 -15.84 -20.24 -6.50
CA LYS A 293 -14.52 -19.78 -6.06
C LYS A 293 -14.11 -18.46 -6.72
N LEU A 294 -14.50 -18.24 -7.97
CA LEU A 294 -14.17 -17.02 -8.71
C LEU A 294 -15.08 -15.83 -8.37
N THR A 295 -16.27 -16.09 -7.83
CA THR A 295 -17.28 -15.06 -7.57
C THR A 295 -17.32 -14.59 -6.11
N GLU A 296 -16.50 -15.15 -5.21
CA GLU A 296 -16.49 -14.82 -3.78
C GLU A 296 -16.35 -13.31 -3.51
N MET A 297 -15.40 -12.64 -4.19
CA MET A 297 -15.20 -11.19 -4.05
C MET A 297 -16.40 -10.39 -4.58
N PHE A 298 -17.01 -10.81 -5.70
CA PHE A 298 -18.22 -10.16 -6.23
C PHE A 298 -19.39 -10.29 -5.25
N ARG A 299 -19.59 -11.47 -4.65
CA ARG A 299 -20.62 -11.70 -3.63
C ARG A 299 -20.40 -10.86 -2.39
N SER A 300 -19.15 -10.78 -1.91
CA SER A 300 -18.79 -9.93 -0.77
C SER A 300 -19.10 -8.45 -1.05
N ASN A 301 -18.73 -7.96 -2.24
CA ASN A 301 -19.03 -6.58 -2.64
C ASN A 301 -20.53 -6.34 -2.78
N GLY A 302 -21.28 -7.27 -3.39
CA GLY A 302 -22.73 -7.19 -3.50
C GLY A 302 -23.42 -7.15 -2.13
N ALA A 303 -22.96 -7.94 -1.15
CA ALA A 303 -23.46 -7.91 0.21
C ALA A 303 -23.21 -6.56 0.91
N LYS A 304 -22.02 -5.96 0.71
CA LYS A 304 -21.71 -4.61 1.22
C LYS A 304 -22.63 -3.56 0.62
N TYR A 305 -22.89 -3.60 -0.68
CA TYR A 305 -23.82 -2.67 -1.31
C TYR A 305 -25.26 -2.84 -0.80
N ARG A 306 -25.73 -4.08 -0.57
CA ARG A 306 -27.03 -4.31 0.08
C ARG A 306 -27.09 -3.70 1.48
N GLN A 307 -26.04 -3.85 2.27
CA GLN A 307 -25.99 -3.25 3.61
C GLN A 307 -26.07 -1.72 3.54
N ILE A 308 -25.35 -1.08 2.61
CA ILE A 308 -25.41 0.36 2.37
C ILE A 308 -26.83 0.80 2.00
N ILE A 309 -27.50 0.06 1.11
CA ILE A 309 -28.89 0.32 0.70
C ILE A 309 -29.83 0.19 1.91
N ASN A 310 -29.72 -0.86 2.72
CA ASN A 310 -30.57 -1.07 3.88
C ASN A 310 -30.44 0.07 4.91
N ASN A 311 -29.22 0.55 5.14
CA ASN A 311 -29.01 1.70 6.03
C ASN A 311 -29.62 2.98 5.45
N ALA A 312 -29.57 3.18 4.13
CA ALA A 312 -30.20 4.32 3.48
C ALA A 312 -31.74 4.28 3.61
N VAL A 313 -32.36 3.10 3.56
CA VAL A 313 -33.81 2.92 3.80
C VAL A 313 -34.20 3.40 5.20
N GLU A 314 -33.43 3.05 6.23
CA GLU A 314 -33.70 3.54 7.59
C GLU A 314 -33.52 5.05 7.70
N ALA A 315 -32.51 5.63 7.03
CA ALA A 315 -32.32 7.08 7.00
C ALA A 315 -33.49 7.81 6.30
N ASP A 316 -33.96 7.29 5.17
CA ASP A 316 -35.10 7.84 4.44
C ASP A 316 -36.39 7.80 5.28
N LYS A 317 -36.56 6.77 6.10
CA LYS A 317 -37.68 6.66 7.05
C LYS A 317 -37.64 7.79 8.08
N VAL A 318 -36.48 8.08 8.68
CA VAL A 318 -36.31 9.18 9.63
C VAL A 318 -36.62 10.53 8.98
N VAL A 319 -36.16 10.76 7.75
CA VAL A 319 -36.45 11.99 6.99
C VAL A 319 -37.95 12.13 6.73
N ARG A 320 -38.63 11.04 6.35
CA ARG A 320 -40.07 11.02 6.14
C ARG A 320 -40.86 11.31 7.42
N GLU A 321 -40.49 10.69 8.53
CA GLU A 321 -41.13 10.95 9.84
C GLU A 321 -40.95 12.41 10.28
N LYS A 322 -39.77 13.00 10.07
CA LYS A 322 -39.50 14.42 10.34
C LYS A 322 -40.35 15.33 9.44
N PHE A 323 -40.53 15.00 8.17
CA PHE A 323 -41.39 15.72 7.24
C PHE A 323 -42.86 15.70 7.69
N GLU A 324 -43.42 14.52 7.97
CA GLU A 324 -44.82 14.40 8.41
C GLU A 324 -45.08 15.18 9.71
N SER A 325 -44.14 15.16 10.66
CA SER A 325 -44.26 15.87 11.94
C SER A 325 -44.31 17.40 11.80
N HIS A 326 -43.72 17.96 10.73
CA HIS A 326 -43.66 19.41 10.49
C HIS A 326 -44.49 19.86 9.27
N ARG A 327 -45.18 18.93 8.61
CA ARG A 327 -45.87 19.13 7.33
C ARG A 327 -46.85 20.30 7.37
N ASP A 328 -47.68 20.38 8.40
CA ASP A 328 -48.68 21.43 8.53
C ASP A 328 -48.07 22.82 8.68
N GLY A 329 -46.99 22.94 9.45
CA GLY A 329 -46.28 24.21 9.64
C GLY A 329 -45.59 24.67 8.36
N ILE A 330 -44.96 23.74 7.63
CA ILE A 330 -44.31 24.01 6.35
C ILE A 330 -45.35 24.38 5.28
N THR A 331 -46.49 23.68 5.26
CA THR A 331 -47.63 24.00 4.37
C THR A 331 -48.06 25.43 4.61
N LEU A 332 -48.18 25.84 5.87
CA LEU A 332 -48.63 27.18 6.22
C LEU A 332 -47.60 28.26 5.80
N LEU A 333 -46.30 28.02 6.01
CA LEU A 333 -45.22 28.91 5.52
C LEU A 333 -45.15 29.01 3.99
N SER A 334 -45.67 28.02 3.27
CA SER A 334 -45.66 27.98 1.80
C SER A 334 -46.84 28.73 1.17
N LYS A 335 -47.77 29.25 1.97
CA LYS A 335 -48.94 30.02 1.49
C LYS A 335 -48.58 31.48 1.22
N SER A 336 -49.50 32.21 0.59
CA SER A 336 -49.33 33.65 0.40
C SER A 336 -49.28 34.39 1.75
N PRO A 337 -48.63 35.57 1.82
CA PRO A 337 -48.55 36.36 3.06
C PRO A 337 -49.92 36.65 3.68
N SER A 338 -50.95 36.89 2.86
CA SER A 338 -52.31 37.17 3.33
C SER A 338 -53.01 35.95 3.94
N GLU A 339 -52.78 34.75 3.37
CA GLU A 339 -53.32 33.50 3.90
C GLU A 339 -52.60 33.06 5.19
N LEU A 340 -51.29 33.31 5.26
CA LEU A 340 -50.48 33.09 6.45
C LEU A 340 -50.96 33.99 7.60
N GLU A 341 -51.26 35.25 7.30
CA GLU A 341 -51.75 36.23 8.28
C GLU A 341 -53.13 35.85 8.83
N ALA A 342 -54.04 35.38 7.96
CA ALA A 342 -55.37 34.91 8.36
C ALA A 342 -55.33 33.66 9.26
N ALA A 343 -54.28 32.84 9.15
CA ALA A 343 -54.14 31.60 9.90
C ALA A 343 -53.50 31.78 11.30
N VAL A 344 -52.87 32.92 11.57
CA VAL A 344 -52.27 33.22 12.88
C VAL A 344 -53.28 34.00 13.72
N PRO A 345 -53.59 33.55 14.96
CA PRO A 345 -54.51 34.26 15.84
C PRO A 345 -54.08 35.73 16.03
N GLN A 346 -55.03 36.64 15.93
CA GLN A 346 -54.81 38.06 16.22
C GLN A 346 -54.53 38.21 17.72
N GLY A 347 -53.41 38.80 18.07
CA GLY A 347 -53.02 39.07 19.46
C GLY A 347 -53.17 40.54 19.75
N SER A 348 -53.57 40.88 20.98
CA SER A 348 -53.44 42.23 21.48
C SER A 348 -51.94 42.56 21.54
N SER A 349 -51.45 43.43 20.67
CA SER A 349 -50.09 43.94 20.74
C SER A 349 -49.94 44.71 22.06
N GLY A 350 -49.42 44.04 23.09
CA GLY A 350 -49.01 44.71 24.32
C GLY A 350 -47.93 45.74 23.96
N ASN A 351 -48.15 47.00 24.31
CA ASN A 351 -47.30 48.17 24.04
C ASN A 351 -45.92 48.12 24.74
N VAL A 352 -45.18 47.01 24.64
CA VAL A 352 -43.81 46.90 25.17
C VAL A 352 -42.83 47.20 24.04
N THR A 353 -42.96 48.38 23.43
CA THR A 353 -42.22 48.71 22.20
C THR A 353 -40.82 49.28 22.43
N ASN A 354 -40.39 49.55 23.68
CA ASN A 354 -39.08 50.14 23.97
C ASN A 354 -38.56 49.83 25.40
N SER A 355 -38.70 48.60 25.89
CA SER A 355 -38.06 48.24 27.16
C SER A 355 -36.56 47.97 26.97
N SER A 356 -35.76 48.18 28.02
CA SER A 356 -34.33 47.87 27.98
C SER A 356 -34.06 46.40 27.62
N SER A 357 -34.94 45.49 28.03
CA SER A 357 -34.84 44.06 27.72
C SER A 357 -35.09 43.77 26.23
N VAL A 358 -36.00 44.49 25.57
CA VAL A 358 -36.22 44.36 24.11
C VAL A 358 -34.99 44.83 23.32
N THR A 359 -34.40 45.97 23.68
CA THR A 359 -33.19 46.48 23.01
C THR A 359 -32.02 45.51 23.19
N MET A 360 -31.83 44.98 24.40
CA MET A 360 -30.81 43.97 24.67
C MET A 360 -31.03 42.70 23.85
N LEU A 361 -32.27 42.20 23.78
CA LEU A 361 -32.59 41.02 22.98
C LEU A 361 -32.33 41.23 21.48
N ARG A 362 -32.63 42.41 20.92
CA ARG A 362 -32.30 42.72 19.51
C ARG A 362 -30.80 42.62 19.24
N GLN A 363 -29.99 43.25 20.10
CA GLN A 363 -28.53 43.17 19.99
C GLN A 363 -28.03 41.73 20.07
N LEU A 364 -28.59 40.92 20.98
CA LEU A 364 -28.23 39.50 21.09
C LEU A 364 -28.63 38.69 19.84
N MET A 365 -29.71 39.05 19.14
CA MET A 365 -30.09 38.40 17.88
C MET A 365 -29.13 38.75 16.74
N GLU A 366 -28.60 39.97 16.70
CA GLU A 366 -27.53 40.33 15.75
C GLU A 366 -26.25 39.52 16.02
N GLU A 367 -25.89 39.31 17.30
CA GLU A 367 -24.78 38.43 17.68
C GLU A 367 -25.02 36.97 17.27
N VAL A 368 -26.27 36.48 17.35
CA VAL A 368 -26.67 35.15 16.86
C VAL A 368 -26.48 35.04 15.34
N GLU A 369 -26.92 36.02 14.56
CA GLU A 369 -26.75 35.94 13.10
C GLU A 369 -25.27 36.06 12.71
N THR A 370 -24.49 36.86 13.44
CA THR A 370 -23.04 36.94 13.28
C THR A 370 -22.38 35.58 13.53
N ILE A 371 -22.72 34.88 14.61
CA ILE A 371 -22.11 33.57 14.92
C ILE A 371 -22.48 32.52 13.87
N LYS A 372 -23.68 32.56 13.31
CA LYS A 372 -24.09 31.65 12.22
C LYS A 372 -23.29 31.92 10.94
N ALA A 373 -23.15 33.19 10.55
CA ALA A 373 -22.36 33.57 9.39
C ALA A 373 -20.86 33.20 9.56
N GLU A 374 -20.29 33.40 10.75
CA GLU A 374 -18.94 32.94 11.08
C GLU A 374 -18.80 31.43 10.87
N ARG A 375 -19.79 30.63 11.30
CA ARG A 375 -19.76 29.17 11.14
C ARG A 375 -19.84 28.71 9.70
N ASP A 376 -20.61 29.39 8.86
CA ASP A 376 -20.68 29.07 7.43
C ASP A 376 -19.33 29.28 6.74
N VAL A 377 -18.60 30.34 7.13
CA VAL A 377 -17.24 30.60 6.66
C VAL A 377 -16.28 29.51 7.16
N ILE A 378 -16.32 29.17 8.44
CA ILE A 378 -15.46 28.11 9.02
C ILE A 378 -15.74 26.76 8.37
N GLU A 379 -17.01 26.39 8.15
CA GLU A 379 -17.38 25.15 7.46
C GLU A 379 -16.84 25.13 6.02
N SER A 380 -16.90 26.26 5.32
CA SER A 380 -16.31 26.39 3.98
C SER A 380 -14.79 26.23 4.00
N GLU A 381 -14.09 26.87 4.94
CA GLU A 381 -12.64 26.76 5.07
C GLU A 381 -12.21 25.33 5.44
N LEU A 382 -12.93 24.66 6.36
CA LEU A 382 -12.69 23.25 6.71
C LEU A 382 -12.81 22.32 5.51
N LYS A 383 -13.80 22.53 4.63
CA LYS A 383 -13.99 21.69 3.43
C LYS A 383 -12.93 21.91 2.37
N ASN A 384 -12.48 23.16 2.21
CA ASN A 384 -11.58 23.56 1.12
C ASN A 384 -10.10 23.51 1.50
N ALA A 385 -9.78 23.41 2.79
CA ALA A 385 -8.41 23.24 3.26
C ALA A 385 -7.79 21.95 2.69
N SER A 386 -6.58 22.08 2.16
CA SER A 386 -5.84 20.94 1.62
C SER A 386 -4.34 21.20 1.67
N PHE A 387 -3.58 20.12 1.79
CA PHE A 387 -2.12 20.14 1.79
C PHE A 387 -1.61 18.91 1.04
N ASP A 388 -0.68 19.12 0.10
CA ASP A 388 -0.11 18.03 -0.69
C ASP A 388 0.97 17.30 0.11
N MET A 389 0.59 16.18 0.70
CA MET A 389 1.48 15.35 1.51
C MET A 389 2.40 14.44 0.68
N LYS A 390 2.20 14.33 -0.64
CA LYS A 390 2.98 13.42 -1.51
C LYS A 390 4.47 13.75 -1.44
N SER A 391 4.81 15.04 -1.54
CA SER A 391 6.19 15.51 -1.50
C SER A 391 6.87 15.24 -0.15
N THR A 392 6.15 15.46 0.95
CA THR A 392 6.61 15.20 2.32
C THR A 392 6.90 13.72 2.54
N PHE A 393 6.00 12.83 2.14
CA PHE A 393 6.19 11.38 2.28
C PHE A 393 7.30 10.84 1.38
N LEU A 394 7.45 11.36 0.16
CA LEU A 394 8.59 11.01 -0.71
C LEU A 394 9.92 11.44 -0.09
N SER A 395 9.97 12.64 0.48
CA SER A 395 11.16 13.18 1.15
C SER A 395 11.53 12.32 2.37
N ALA A 396 10.56 11.98 3.22
CA ALA A 396 10.75 11.11 4.37
C ALA A 396 11.28 9.72 3.96
N LEU A 397 10.66 9.10 2.95
CA LEU A 397 11.11 7.81 2.44
C LEU A 397 12.55 7.85 1.89
N SER A 398 12.92 8.94 1.22
CA SER A 398 14.26 9.11 0.65
C SER A 398 15.36 9.33 1.70
N LYS A 399 15.03 10.01 2.80
CA LYS A 399 16.00 10.38 3.85
C LYS A 399 16.13 9.31 4.92
N ASP A 400 14.99 8.79 5.38
CA ASP A 400 14.92 7.95 6.57
C ASP A 400 14.77 6.46 6.21
N GLY A 401 14.53 6.14 4.93
CA GLY A 401 14.29 4.78 4.44
C GLY A 401 12.92 4.21 4.83
N ALA A 402 12.13 4.94 5.63
CA ALA A 402 10.79 4.58 6.07
C ALA A 402 9.92 5.83 6.23
N ILE A 403 8.60 5.65 6.21
CA ILE A 403 7.63 6.74 6.41
C ILE A 403 7.00 6.57 7.79
N THR A 404 7.30 7.49 8.70
CA THR A 404 6.60 7.60 9.99
C THR A 404 5.29 8.36 9.77
N GLU A 405 4.38 7.70 9.07
CA GLU A 405 3.11 8.27 8.59
C GLU A 405 2.31 8.97 9.70
N PRO A 406 2.07 8.38 10.89
CA PRO A 406 1.21 9.01 11.89
C PRO A 406 1.75 10.35 12.41
N ALA A 407 3.06 10.46 12.62
CA ALA A 407 3.68 11.67 13.15
C ALA A 407 3.62 12.81 12.13
N LEU A 408 3.99 12.53 10.87
CA LEU A 408 3.98 13.50 9.78
C LEU A 408 2.55 13.98 9.47
N SER A 409 1.59 13.04 9.47
CA SER A 409 0.18 13.35 9.27
C SER A 409 -0.37 14.24 10.38
N VAL A 410 -0.12 13.92 11.65
CA VAL A 410 -0.59 14.74 12.78
C VAL A 410 0.02 16.14 12.77
N GLU A 411 1.31 16.27 12.47
CA GLU A 411 1.99 17.56 12.40
C GLU A 411 1.39 18.45 11.31
N SER A 412 1.26 17.94 10.08
CA SER A 412 0.69 18.71 8.96
C SER A 412 -0.79 19.01 9.14
N LEU A 413 -1.58 18.03 9.58
CA LEU A 413 -3.00 18.25 9.88
C LEU A 413 -3.16 19.29 10.99
N GLY A 414 -2.28 19.28 12.00
CA GLY A 414 -2.26 20.29 13.06
C GLY A 414 -1.94 21.70 12.55
N GLN A 415 -1.03 21.83 11.58
CA GLN A 415 -0.72 23.14 10.97
C GLN A 415 -1.89 23.69 10.15
N VAL A 416 -2.58 22.83 9.39
CA VAL A 416 -3.66 23.25 8.48
C VAL A 416 -5.00 23.41 9.22
N TYR A 417 -5.37 22.42 10.03
CA TYR A 417 -6.68 22.37 10.68
C TYR A 417 -6.66 22.87 12.12
N GLY A 418 -5.51 22.92 12.80
CA GLY A 418 -5.42 23.37 14.19
C GLY A 418 -6.00 24.77 14.44
N PRO A 419 -5.72 25.79 13.58
CA PRO A 419 -6.36 27.09 13.67
C PRO A 419 -7.89 27.02 13.51
N LEU A 420 -8.39 26.22 12.57
CA LEU A 420 -9.82 26.05 12.33
C LEU A 420 -10.52 25.34 13.51
N GLN A 421 -9.91 24.29 14.06
CA GLN A 421 -10.40 23.60 15.27
C GLN A 421 -10.46 24.53 16.48
N LYS A 422 -9.53 25.49 16.58
CA LYS A 422 -9.57 26.55 17.59
C LYS A 422 -10.77 27.47 17.37
N GLN A 423 -10.98 27.96 16.13
CA GLN A 423 -12.15 28.80 15.81
C GLN A 423 -13.49 28.09 16.10
N VAL A 424 -13.59 26.79 15.79
CA VAL A 424 -14.77 25.97 16.13
C VAL A 424 -15.01 25.95 17.64
N ARG A 425 -13.99 25.67 18.44
CA ARG A 425 -14.10 25.67 19.91
C ARG A 425 -14.51 27.05 20.46
N GLU A 426 -13.90 28.12 19.94
CA GLU A 426 -14.24 29.48 20.34
C GLU A 426 -15.68 29.86 19.96
N SER A 427 -16.14 29.48 18.76
CA SER A 427 -17.54 29.68 18.33
C SER A 427 -18.53 28.95 19.24
N ILE A 428 -18.21 27.73 19.68
CA ILE A 428 -19.07 26.97 20.58
C ILE A 428 -19.09 27.62 21.98
N ALA A 429 -17.94 28.00 22.52
CA ALA A 429 -17.86 28.69 23.82
C ALA A 429 -18.57 30.06 23.81
N LYS A 430 -18.44 30.83 22.72
CA LYS A 430 -19.20 32.08 22.52
C LYS A 430 -20.70 31.82 22.53
N GLN A 431 -21.17 30.73 21.92
CA GLN A 431 -22.59 30.36 21.91
C GLN A 431 -23.12 30.09 23.33
N GLU A 432 -22.37 29.39 24.19
CA GLU A 432 -22.80 29.08 25.56
C GLU A 432 -23.11 30.37 26.34
N GLY A 433 -22.18 31.33 26.34
CA GLY A 433 -22.39 32.64 26.99
C GLY A 433 -23.46 33.50 26.31
N LEU A 434 -23.65 33.35 25.00
CA LEU A 434 -24.73 34.04 24.27
C LEU A 434 -26.11 33.50 24.68
N ILE A 435 -26.26 32.18 24.79
CA ILE A 435 -27.51 31.52 25.23
C ILE A 435 -27.89 31.98 26.64
N GLU A 436 -26.94 32.02 27.58
CA GLU A 436 -27.21 32.47 28.96
C GLU A 436 -27.72 33.93 28.98
N ARG A 437 -27.08 34.83 28.23
CA ARG A 437 -27.53 36.22 28.12
C ARG A 437 -28.91 36.34 27.49
N ILE A 438 -29.20 35.54 26.46
CA ILE A 438 -30.53 35.49 25.82
C ILE A 438 -31.60 35.04 26.81
N GLN A 439 -31.35 33.96 27.57
CA GLN A 439 -32.31 33.44 28.56
C GLN A 439 -32.59 34.43 29.68
N GLN A 440 -31.55 35.13 30.18
CA GLN A 440 -31.70 36.16 31.21
C GLN A 440 -32.51 37.36 30.70
N ALA A 441 -32.16 37.89 29.53
CA ALA A 441 -32.86 39.02 28.92
C ALA A 441 -34.31 38.65 28.54
N HIS A 442 -34.54 37.42 28.07
CA HIS A 442 -35.88 36.90 27.79
C HIS A 442 -36.73 36.77 29.07
N SER A 443 -36.14 36.30 30.17
CA SER A 443 -36.86 36.19 31.45
C SER A 443 -37.32 37.56 31.97
N GLN A 444 -36.47 38.60 31.83
CA GLN A 444 -36.85 39.97 32.14
C GLN A 444 -37.95 40.48 31.21
N PHE A 445 -37.83 40.24 29.90
CA PHE A 445 -38.85 40.60 28.92
C PHE A 445 -40.22 39.97 29.21
N VAL A 446 -40.27 38.69 29.58
CA VAL A 446 -41.53 38.00 29.94
C VAL A 446 -42.14 38.61 31.21
N GLN A 447 -41.33 38.98 32.21
CA GLN A 447 -41.82 39.66 33.41
C GLN A 447 -42.42 41.04 33.11
N GLU A 448 -41.81 41.80 32.19
CA GLU A 448 -42.30 43.12 31.77
C GLU A 448 -43.58 43.06 30.93
N ARG A 449 -43.76 42.00 30.14
CA ARG A 449 -44.87 41.87 29.17
C ARG A 449 -46.17 41.37 29.79
N GLY A 450 -46.09 40.60 30.89
CA GLY A 450 -47.25 39.92 31.48
C GLY A 450 -47.79 38.76 30.62
N SER A 451 -48.73 37.98 31.16
CA SER A 451 -49.31 36.80 30.49
C SER A 451 -50.01 37.19 29.18
N THR A 452 -49.48 36.74 28.04
CA THR A 452 -50.11 36.93 26.72
C THR A 452 -50.85 35.67 26.25
N THR A 453 -51.70 35.83 25.24
CA THR A 453 -52.55 34.81 24.63
C THR A 453 -51.71 33.66 24.05
N SER A 454 -51.59 32.57 24.81
CA SER A 454 -50.74 31.39 24.54
C SER A 454 -50.93 30.74 23.16
N GLY A 455 -52.10 30.92 22.52
CA GLY A 455 -52.36 30.38 21.18
C GLY A 455 -51.59 31.05 20.04
N ARG A 456 -51.36 32.37 20.08
CA ARG A 456 -50.62 33.09 19.03
C ARG A 456 -49.13 32.77 19.11
N GLU A 457 -48.59 32.81 20.33
CA GLU A 457 -47.19 32.49 20.59
C GLU A 457 -46.86 31.05 20.20
N SER A 458 -47.71 30.08 20.59
CA SER A 458 -47.55 28.68 20.17
C SER A 458 -47.53 28.52 18.65
N LYS A 459 -48.38 29.26 17.92
CA LYS A 459 -48.41 29.21 16.46
C LYS A 459 -47.15 29.82 15.83
N MET A 460 -46.59 30.88 16.42
CA MET A 460 -45.34 31.48 15.96
C MET A 460 -44.14 30.56 16.22
N CYS A 461 -44.05 29.93 17.39
CA CYS A 461 -43.04 28.90 17.67
C CYS A 461 -43.13 27.74 16.67
N GLN A 462 -44.36 27.29 16.36
CA GLN A 462 -44.58 26.24 15.36
C GLN A 462 -44.08 26.66 13.97
N LEU A 463 -44.33 27.90 13.54
CA LEU A 463 -43.86 28.42 12.26
C LEU A 463 -42.32 28.56 12.23
N ALA A 464 -41.71 29.04 13.30
CA ALA A 464 -40.26 29.13 13.39
C ALA A 464 -39.60 27.73 13.31
N ALA A 465 -40.11 26.76 14.07
CA ALA A 465 -39.65 25.38 14.04
C ALA A 465 -39.88 24.72 12.66
N ALA A 466 -40.99 25.04 12.00
CA ALA A 466 -41.29 24.53 10.66
C ALA A 466 -40.32 25.06 9.59
N HIS A 467 -39.88 26.32 9.67
CA HIS A 467 -38.87 26.86 8.77
C HIS A 467 -37.52 26.12 8.94
N ASP A 468 -37.10 25.89 10.17
CA ASP A 468 -35.83 25.23 10.46
C ASP A 468 -35.89 23.75 10.02
N ALA A 469 -37.01 23.08 10.30
CA ALA A 469 -37.28 21.75 9.78
C ALA A 469 -37.29 21.69 8.25
N PHE A 470 -37.86 22.70 7.56
CA PHE A 470 -37.86 22.79 6.10
C PHE A 470 -36.43 22.86 5.54
N ARG A 471 -35.57 23.71 6.12
CA ARG A 471 -34.17 23.86 5.70
C ARG A 471 -33.39 22.56 5.88
N ASP A 472 -33.53 21.92 7.04
CA ASP A 472 -32.91 20.63 7.32
C ASP A 472 -33.39 19.54 6.35
N LEU A 473 -34.70 19.44 6.14
CA LEU A 473 -35.29 18.45 5.24
C LEU A 473 -34.81 18.68 3.80
N LEU A 474 -34.81 19.92 3.31
CA LEU A 474 -34.33 20.24 1.97
C LEU A 474 -32.86 19.83 1.78
N ASN A 475 -32.01 20.09 2.78
CA ASN A 475 -30.61 19.68 2.74
C ASN A 475 -30.46 18.16 2.77
N ASN A 476 -31.15 17.47 3.68
CA ASN A 476 -31.11 16.01 3.79
C ASN A 476 -31.62 15.33 2.51
N LEU A 477 -32.69 15.84 1.89
CA LEU A 477 -33.23 15.31 0.65
C LEU A 477 -32.29 15.55 -0.53
N LYS A 478 -31.59 16.70 -0.59
CA LYS A 478 -30.55 16.97 -1.60
C LYS A 478 -29.36 16.03 -1.44
N GLU A 479 -28.90 15.82 -0.20
CA GLU A 479 -27.84 14.87 0.12
C GLU A 479 -28.26 13.43 -0.23
N GLY A 480 -29.48 13.01 0.12
CA GLY A 480 -30.02 11.69 -0.24
C GLY A 480 -30.15 11.49 -1.75
N THR A 481 -30.63 12.50 -2.48
CA THR A 481 -30.72 12.46 -3.95
C THR A 481 -29.33 12.30 -4.57
N LYS A 482 -28.35 13.07 -4.10
CA LYS A 482 -26.95 12.94 -4.54
C LYS A 482 -26.40 11.56 -4.23
N PHE A 483 -26.61 11.05 -3.01
CA PHE A 483 -26.18 9.73 -2.58
C PHE A 483 -26.67 8.63 -3.51
N TYR A 484 -27.97 8.60 -3.84
CA TYR A 484 -28.51 7.56 -4.72
C TYR A 484 -27.99 7.67 -6.17
N ASN A 485 -27.71 8.87 -6.66
CA ASN A 485 -27.10 9.08 -7.97
C ASN A 485 -25.64 8.61 -8.01
N ASP A 486 -24.87 8.91 -6.97
CA ASP A 486 -23.48 8.45 -6.84
C ASP A 486 -23.43 6.91 -6.68
N LEU A 487 -24.34 6.35 -5.87
CA LEU A 487 -24.49 4.90 -5.72
C LEU A 487 -24.86 4.23 -7.05
N THR A 488 -25.71 4.86 -7.86
CA THR A 488 -26.09 4.32 -9.18
C THR A 488 -24.85 4.15 -10.06
N GLN A 489 -23.96 5.14 -10.11
CA GLN A 489 -22.72 5.04 -10.90
C GLN A 489 -21.83 3.90 -10.41
N LEU A 490 -21.71 3.74 -9.08
CA LEU A 490 -20.92 2.67 -8.47
C LEU A 490 -21.49 1.28 -8.79
N LEU A 491 -22.81 1.12 -8.70
CA LEU A 491 -23.50 -0.13 -8.99
C LEU A 491 -23.44 -0.48 -10.47
N VAL A 492 -23.57 0.49 -11.38
CA VAL A 492 -23.39 0.26 -12.83
C VAL A 492 -21.97 -0.21 -13.14
N ALA A 493 -20.95 0.43 -12.55
CA ALA A 493 -19.57 -0.01 -12.72
C ALA A 493 -19.33 -1.43 -12.17
N PHE A 494 -19.98 -1.78 -11.05
CA PHE A 494 -19.94 -3.13 -10.50
C PHE A 494 -20.66 -4.15 -11.39
N GLN A 495 -21.86 -3.82 -11.88
CA GLN A 495 -22.63 -4.64 -12.81
C GLN A 495 -21.84 -4.92 -14.10
N ASN A 496 -21.16 -3.91 -14.66
CA ASN A 496 -20.32 -4.08 -15.84
C ASN A 496 -19.20 -5.09 -15.61
N LYS A 497 -18.51 -5.02 -14.45
CA LYS A 497 -17.45 -6.00 -14.10
C LYS A 497 -17.99 -7.43 -14.01
N VAL A 498 -19.18 -7.58 -13.43
CA VAL A 498 -19.85 -8.89 -13.34
C VAL A 498 -20.29 -9.37 -14.73
N SER A 499 -20.80 -8.47 -15.57
CA SER A 499 -21.15 -8.76 -16.96
C SER A 499 -19.95 -9.25 -17.77
N ASP A 500 -18.82 -8.56 -17.68
CA ASP A 500 -17.57 -8.94 -18.35
C ASP A 500 -17.09 -10.31 -17.88
N TYR A 501 -17.14 -10.56 -16.58
CA TYR A 501 -16.84 -11.88 -15.99
C TYR A 501 -17.76 -12.97 -16.56
N CYS A 502 -19.08 -12.76 -16.51
CA CYS A 502 -20.07 -13.73 -17.02
C CYS A 502 -19.90 -13.98 -18.52
N PHE A 503 -19.57 -12.95 -19.31
CA PHE A 503 -19.30 -13.06 -20.74
C PHE A 503 -18.04 -13.89 -21.02
N ALA A 504 -16.93 -13.62 -20.32
CA ALA A 504 -15.71 -14.40 -20.42
C ALA A 504 -15.96 -15.88 -20.06
N ARG A 505 -16.72 -16.14 -18.98
CA ARG A 505 -17.09 -17.48 -18.54
C ARG A 505 -18.00 -18.20 -19.53
N LYS A 506 -18.90 -17.48 -20.21
CA LYS A 506 -19.75 -18.05 -21.25
C LYS A 506 -18.93 -18.43 -22.48
N THR A 507 -17.96 -17.61 -22.87
CA THR A 507 -17.05 -17.89 -23.99
C THR A 507 -16.20 -19.14 -23.71
N GLU A 508 -15.59 -19.21 -22.52
CA GLU A 508 -14.83 -20.38 -22.06
C GLU A 508 -15.70 -21.65 -22.03
N LYS A 509 -16.95 -21.52 -21.57
CA LYS A 509 -17.93 -22.62 -21.54
C LYS A 509 -18.19 -23.18 -22.93
N GLU A 510 -18.39 -22.31 -23.92
CA GLU A 510 -18.67 -22.70 -25.31
C GLU A 510 -17.46 -23.35 -25.98
N GLU A 511 -16.25 -22.91 -25.67
CA GLU A 511 -15.00 -23.51 -26.15
C GLU A 511 -14.80 -24.92 -25.58
N LEU A 512 -14.93 -25.10 -24.27
CA LEU A 512 -14.84 -26.41 -23.62
C LEU A 512 -15.90 -27.39 -24.14
N LEU A 513 -17.12 -26.92 -24.38
CA LEU A 513 -18.18 -27.76 -24.96
C LEU A 513 -17.85 -28.20 -26.40
N LYS A 514 -17.23 -27.34 -27.21
CA LYS A 514 -16.77 -27.71 -28.56
C LYS A 514 -15.70 -28.78 -28.49
N ASP A 515 -14.73 -28.63 -27.60
CA ASP A 515 -13.63 -29.59 -27.42
C ASP A 515 -14.15 -30.95 -26.96
N LEU A 516 -15.05 -30.98 -25.96
CA LEU A 516 -15.66 -32.22 -25.47
C LEU A 516 -16.51 -32.93 -26.52
N THR A 517 -17.19 -32.16 -27.37
CA THR A 517 -18.00 -32.71 -28.47
C THR A 517 -17.11 -33.25 -29.59
N GLN A 518 -16.04 -32.53 -29.94
CA GLN A 518 -15.05 -33.00 -30.91
C GLN A 518 -14.33 -34.26 -30.43
N GLU A 519 -13.94 -34.31 -29.17
CA GLU A 519 -13.31 -35.49 -28.57
C GLU A 519 -14.26 -36.70 -28.55
N SER A 520 -15.54 -36.50 -28.22
CA SER A 520 -16.56 -37.57 -28.30
C SER A 520 -16.82 -38.06 -29.73
N SER A 521 -16.62 -37.20 -30.74
CA SER A 521 -16.78 -37.56 -32.16
C SER A 521 -15.57 -38.28 -32.76
N ARG A 522 -14.39 -38.24 -32.10
CA ARG A 522 -13.25 -39.08 -32.49
C ARG A 522 -13.51 -40.51 -32.04
N GLN A 523 -13.96 -41.36 -32.98
CA GLN A 523 -14.10 -42.80 -32.75
C GLN A 523 -12.80 -43.37 -32.16
N ALA A 524 -12.95 -44.19 -31.10
CA ALA A 524 -11.88 -45.04 -30.61
C ALA A 524 -11.30 -45.85 -31.78
N PRO A 525 -9.97 -46.07 -31.85
CA PRO A 525 -9.38 -46.90 -32.90
C PRO A 525 -10.08 -48.26 -32.90
N LEU A 526 -10.68 -48.64 -34.03
CA LEU A 526 -11.23 -49.98 -34.21
C LEU A 526 -10.11 -50.99 -33.92
N PRO A 527 -10.34 -52.03 -33.11
CA PRO A 527 -9.33 -53.07 -32.89
C PRO A 527 -8.97 -53.69 -34.24
N ALA A 528 -7.66 -53.81 -34.50
CA ALA A 528 -7.15 -54.34 -35.76
C ALA A 528 -7.74 -55.75 -36.02
N PRO A 529 -8.19 -56.06 -37.25
CA PRO A 529 -8.71 -57.39 -37.56
C PRO A 529 -7.60 -58.43 -37.40
N THR A 530 -7.89 -59.50 -36.66
CA THR A 530 -6.99 -60.63 -36.48
C THR A 530 -6.78 -61.36 -37.81
N GLN A 531 -5.53 -61.41 -38.30
CA GLN A 531 -5.19 -62.18 -39.50
C GLN A 531 -5.35 -63.68 -39.26
N PRO A 532 -6.00 -64.43 -40.18
CA PRO A 532 -6.08 -65.88 -40.08
C PRO A 532 -4.71 -66.51 -40.38
N SER A 533 -4.30 -67.42 -39.49
CA SER A 533 -3.04 -68.15 -39.58
C SER A 533 -3.17 -69.29 -40.59
N TYR A 534 -2.53 -69.17 -41.75
CA TYR A 534 -2.24 -70.29 -42.64
C TYR A 534 -0.84 -70.15 -43.23
N HIS A 535 -0.11 -71.26 -43.19
CA HIS A 535 1.25 -71.53 -43.69
C HIS A 535 2.43 -71.22 -42.74
N THR A 536 2.60 -72.16 -41.80
CA THR A 536 3.90 -72.74 -41.44
C THR A 536 4.52 -73.47 -42.64
N ASP A 537 5.77 -73.16 -43.00
CA ASP A 537 6.94 -74.07 -43.04
C ASP A 537 8.15 -73.45 -43.80
N PRO A 538 9.38 -73.98 -43.73
CA PRO A 538 10.50 -73.17 -43.25
C PRO A 538 11.72 -73.11 -44.19
N ASP A 539 12.61 -72.18 -43.83
CA ASP A 539 14.08 -72.24 -43.97
C ASP A 539 14.75 -71.96 -45.34
N VAL A 540 15.95 -71.36 -45.19
CA VAL A 540 17.11 -71.30 -46.10
C VAL A 540 17.40 -70.00 -46.90
N LYS A 541 18.18 -69.15 -46.23
CA LYS A 541 19.49 -68.52 -46.56
C LYS A 541 19.70 -67.55 -47.75
N LYS A 542 20.31 -66.39 -47.37
CA LYS A 542 21.33 -65.54 -48.06
C LYS A 542 20.88 -64.88 -49.39
N GLU A 543 21.18 -63.63 -49.71
CA GLU A 543 22.39 -62.82 -49.52
C GLU A 543 22.05 -61.34 -49.85
N VAL A 544 22.75 -60.36 -49.28
CA VAL A 544 22.57 -58.92 -49.59
C VAL A 544 23.90 -58.32 -50.08
N PRO A 545 23.95 -57.70 -51.27
CA PRO A 545 25.00 -56.76 -51.65
C PRO A 545 24.48 -55.31 -51.81
N PRO A 546 25.37 -54.30 -51.86
CA PRO A 546 25.20 -53.01 -51.17
C PRO A 546 24.72 -51.84 -52.05
N ARG A 547 24.16 -50.82 -51.41
CA ARG A 547 23.76 -49.51 -52.02
C ARG A 547 24.86 -48.45 -51.79
N PRO A 548 25.27 -47.66 -52.81
CA PRO A 548 26.21 -46.54 -52.67
C PRO A 548 25.55 -45.26 -52.09
N PRO A 549 26.35 -44.32 -51.54
CA PRO A 549 25.90 -43.29 -50.57
C PRO A 549 25.30 -42.03 -51.22
N GLN A 550 24.35 -41.40 -50.52
CA GLN A 550 23.84 -40.04 -50.82
C GLN A 550 24.70 -38.96 -50.14
N PRO A 551 24.89 -37.78 -50.77
CA PRO A 551 25.74 -36.71 -50.25
C PRO A 551 25.09 -35.91 -49.10
N SER A 552 25.99 -35.46 -48.22
CA SER A 552 25.84 -34.73 -46.96
C SER A 552 25.18 -33.34 -47.09
N GLN A 553 24.20 -33.06 -46.21
CA GLN A 553 23.78 -31.70 -45.82
C GLN A 553 24.39 -31.33 -44.45
N PRO A 554 24.65 -30.04 -44.18
CA PRO A 554 25.37 -29.58 -42.99
C PRO A 554 24.57 -29.70 -41.68
N PRO A 555 25.24 -29.70 -40.51
CA PRO A 555 24.63 -30.10 -39.24
C PRO A 555 23.76 -28.99 -38.61
N GLN A 556 22.53 -29.34 -38.22
CA GLN A 556 21.71 -28.57 -37.27
C GLN A 556 22.08 -28.94 -35.82
N ALA A 557 22.12 -27.91 -34.97
CA ALA A 557 22.45 -28.01 -33.55
C ALA A 557 21.37 -28.76 -32.72
N PRO A 558 21.72 -29.34 -31.55
CA PRO A 558 20.80 -30.13 -30.74
C PRO A 558 19.74 -29.26 -30.05
N GLN A 559 18.45 -29.59 -30.24
CA GLN A 559 17.34 -29.05 -29.43
C GLN A 559 17.22 -29.82 -28.10
N ALA A 560 17.22 -29.07 -27.00
CA ALA A 560 16.87 -29.52 -25.66
C ALA A 560 15.34 -29.60 -25.46
N PRO A 561 14.83 -30.46 -24.56
CA PRO A 561 13.40 -30.68 -24.37
C PRO A 561 12.77 -29.72 -23.35
N GLY A 562 11.53 -29.29 -23.61
CA GLY A 562 10.55 -28.88 -22.59
C GLY A 562 10.30 -27.38 -22.44
N GLY A 563 9.27 -26.87 -23.13
CA GLY A 563 8.70 -25.54 -22.91
C GLY A 563 7.20 -25.53 -23.20
N VAL A 564 6.42 -25.13 -22.20
CA VAL A 564 4.95 -25.01 -22.16
C VAL A 564 4.35 -24.22 -23.34
N PRO A 565 3.13 -24.53 -23.83
CA PRO A 565 2.53 -23.81 -24.93
C PRO A 565 1.85 -22.51 -24.44
N TYR A 566 2.34 -21.38 -24.95
CA TYR A 566 1.59 -20.12 -25.00
C TYR A 566 0.47 -20.22 -26.06
N PRO A 567 -0.69 -19.57 -25.88
CA PRO A 567 -1.74 -19.60 -26.88
C PRO A 567 -1.36 -18.79 -28.13
N VAL A 568 -1.52 -19.44 -29.28
CA VAL A 568 -1.40 -18.86 -30.61
C VAL A 568 -2.65 -18.03 -30.89
N TYR A 569 -2.49 -16.75 -31.21
CA TYR A 569 -3.58 -15.92 -31.72
C TYR A 569 -4.08 -16.46 -33.06
N VAL A 570 -5.34 -16.88 -33.11
CA VAL A 570 -6.02 -17.23 -34.36
C VAL A 570 -6.56 -15.93 -34.98
N GLN A 571 -6.09 -15.65 -36.20
CA GLN A 571 -6.41 -14.47 -36.99
C GLN A 571 -7.85 -14.58 -37.53
N GLY A 572 -8.78 -13.68 -37.15
CA GLY A 572 -10.09 -13.59 -37.82
C GLY A 572 -11.35 -13.17 -37.02
N MET A 573 -11.26 -12.54 -35.84
CA MET A 573 -12.44 -12.02 -35.12
C MET A 573 -12.58 -10.50 -35.26
N PRO A 574 -13.79 -9.92 -35.42
CA PRO A 574 -13.97 -8.47 -35.51
C PRO A 574 -13.71 -7.81 -34.16
N VAL A 575 -12.88 -6.76 -34.16
CA VAL A 575 -12.55 -5.95 -32.99
C VAL A 575 -13.72 -5.00 -32.68
N PRO A 576 -14.22 -4.92 -31.43
CA PRO A 576 -15.17 -3.88 -31.04
C PRO A 576 -14.49 -2.51 -31.11
N TYR A 577 -15.18 -1.55 -31.72
CA TYR A 577 -14.70 -0.19 -31.96
C TYR A 577 -14.22 0.49 -30.66
N GLY A 578 -12.94 0.88 -30.57
CA GLY A 578 -12.46 1.82 -29.55
C GLY A 578 -11.13 1.57 -28.81
N ALA A 579 -10.19 0.75 -29.30
CA ALA A 579 -8.89 0.55 -28.61
C ALA A 579 -7.70 1.05 -29.45
N SER A 580 -7.10 2.18 -29.04
CA SER A 580 -5.75 2.58 -29.47
C SER A 580 -4.70 1.93 -28.58
N ALA A 581 -3.58 1.52 -29.20
CA ALA A 581 -2.48 0.81 -28.56
C ALA A 581 -1.59 1.75 -27.70
N SER A 582 -2.11 2.27 -26.59
CA SER A 582 -1.31 3.01 -25.61
C SER A 582 -2.07 3.32 -24.31
N THR A 583 -2.49 2.30 -23.55
CA THR A 583 -3.03 2.48 -22.18
C THR A 583 -2.52 1.40 -21.24
N PRO A 584 -1.93 1.75 -20.07
CA PRO A 584 -1.58 0.80 -19.02
C PRO A 584 -2.84 0.17 -18.41
N TYR A 585 -2.72 -1.09 -17.96
CA TYR A 585 -3.72 -1.77 -17.12
C TYR A 585 -4.20 -0.84 -15.98
N PRO A 586 -5.51 -0.73 -15.71
CA PRO A 586 -5.99 0.06 -14.58
C PRO A 586 -5.63 -0.66 -13.28
N ALA A 587 -4.68 -0.09 -12.54
CA ALA A 587 -4.47 -0.41 -11.14
C ALA A 587 -5.76 -0.13 -10.37
N TYR A 588 -6.23 -1.12 -9.61
CA TYR A 588 -7.42 -1.03 -8.77
C TYR A 588 -7.17 -0.02 -7.64
N VAL A 589 -7.60 1.23 -7.86
CA VAL A 589 -7.86 2.20 -6.79
C VAL A 589 -9.34 2.06 -6.45
N PRO A 590 -9.74 1.68 -5.22
CA PRO A 590 -11.16 1.70 -4.86
C PRO A 590 -11.70 3.12 -5.08
N PRO A 591 -12.85 3.30 -5.74
CA PRO A 591 -13.43 4.62 -5.92
C PRO A 591 -13.68 5.25 -4.54
N PRO A 592 -13.44 6.57 -4.38
CA PRO A 592 -13.72 7.24 -3.13
C PRO A 592 -15.20 7.06 -2.79
N MET A 593 -15.48 6.59 -1.58
CA MET A 593 -16.83 6.51 -1.03
C MET A 593 -17.49 7.91 -1.10
N PRO A 594 -18.82 8.00 -1.28
CA PRO A 594 -19.53 9.28 -1.25
C PRO A 594 -19.19 10.05 0.03
N GLN A 595 -18.60 11.23 -0.13
CA GLN A 595 -18.28 12.15 0.97
C GLN A 595 -19.59 12.59 1.65
N GLY A 596 -19.78 12.17 2.90
CA GLY A 596 -20.94 12.53 3.74
C GLY A 596 -21.46 11.44 4.68
N TYR A 597 -21.00 10.19 4.57
CA TYR A 597 -21.52 9.08 5.39
C TYR A 597 -20.45 8.53 6.35
N ASN A 598 -20.66 8.68 7.66
CA ASN A 598 -19.85 8.04 8.71
C ASN A 598 -20.60 6.83 9.31
N PRO A 599 -20.37 5.59 8.83
CA PRO A 599 -21.00 4.40 9.37
C PRO A 599 -20.40 3.88 10.69
N TYR A 600 -19.40 4.57 11.26
CA TYR A 600 -18.63 4.06 12.42
C TYR A 600 -19.09 4.58 13.78
N GLY A 601 -20.22 5.30 13.86
CA GLY A 601 -20.71 5.86 15.12
C GLY A 601 -21.21 4.85 16.17
N THR A 602 -21.39 3.55 15.84
CA THR A 602 -22.12 2.63 16.73
C THR A 602 -21.63 1.17 16.82
N MET A 603 -20.38 0.80 16.48
CA MET A 603 -19.90 -0.57 16.78
C MET A 603 -18.50 -0.70 17.38
N PRO A 604 -18.31 -1.63 18.36
CA PRO A 604 -17.04 -1.90 19.02
C PRO A 604 -16.11 -2.75 18.14
N TYR A 605 -14.81 -2.46 18.22
CA TYR A 605 -13.72 -3.14 17.51
C TYR A 605 -13.67 -4.65 17.79
N PRO A 606 -13.55 -5.51 16.75
CA PRO A 606 -13.03 -6.86 16.92
C PRO A 606 -11.51 -6.90 16.67
N SER A 607 -10.78 -7.50 17.61
CA SER A 607 -9.34 -7.74 17.58
C SER A 607 -8.91 -8.63 16.39
N SER A 608 -7.80 -8.22 15.77
CA SER A 608 -6.82 -8.95 14.94
C SER A 608 -7.10 -10.42 14.58
N TYR A 609 -7.21 -10.71 13.28
CA TYR A 609 -7.10 -12.05 12.69
C TYR A 609 -5.64 -12.40 12.37
N ASN A 610 -5.19 -13.57 12.84
CA ASN A 610 -3.86 -14.15 12.66
C ASN A 610 -3.89 -15.22 11.54
N TYR A 611 -2.86 -15.27 10.68
CA TYR A 611 -2.72 -16.19 9.54
C TYR A 611 -2.23 -17.58 9.99
N PRO A 612 -2.69 -18.72 9.40
CA PRO A 612 -2.23 -20.05 9.79
C PRO A 612 -1.05 -20.53 8.92
N GLY A 613 0.10 -20.79 9.56
CA GLY A 613 1.23 -21.53 8.99
C GLY A 613 1.85 -22.42 10.08
N GLY A 614 1.76 -23.74 9.93
CA GLY A 614 2.08 -24.72 10.97
C GLY A 614 3.53 -25.23 10.96
N PHE A 615 4.00 -25.63 12.14
CA PHE A 615 4.93 -26.75 12.47
C PHE A 615 4.96 -26.90 14.02
N PRO A 616 5.36 -28.05 14.62
CA PRO A 616 4.62 -28.71 15.69
C PRO A 616 5.13 -28.39 17.10
N ALA A 617 4.20 -28.39 18.07
CA ALA A 617 4.47 -28.17 19.49
C ALA A 617 4.67 -29.48 20.28
N ALA A 618 5.59 -29.45 21.25
CA ALA A 618 5.72 -30.41 22.34
C ALA A 618 5.27 -29.75 23.68
N PRO A 619 4.83 -30.52 24.70
CA PRO A 619 3.80 -30.03 25.64
C PRO A 619 4.31 -29.73 27.07
N GLY A 620 3.59 -28.84 27.78
CA GLY A 620 3.31 -29.05 29.21
C GLY A 620 3.27 -27.84 30.15
N TYR A 621 2.13 -27.71 30.85
CA TYR A 621 1.86 -27.06 32.16
C TYR A 621 1.82 -25.51 32.20
N GLY A 622 0.85 -24.82 32.78
CA GLY A 622 -0.31 -25.19 33.62
C GLY A 622 -0.51 -24.13 34.71
N GLN A 623 -1.75 -23.62 34.84
CA GLN A 623 -2.38 -22.99 36.01
C GLN A 623 -2.32 -21.46 36.26
N GLN A 624 -3.51 -20.86 36.20
CA GLN A 624 -4.03 -19.70 36.97
C GLN A 624 -4.11 -20.04 38.49
N PRO A 625 -4.24 -19.10 39.46
CA PRO A 625 -5.40 -18.19 39.63
C PRO A 625 -5.07 -16.84 40.38
N PRO A 626 -5.97 -16.15 41.13
CA PRO A 626 -6.84 -15.03 40.73
C PRO A 626 -6.61 -13.73 41.59
N PRO A 627 -7.44 -12.65 41.50
CA PRO A 627 -7.08 -11.27 41.88
C PRO A 627 -7.61 -10.80 43.26
N GLY A 628 -6.97 -9.79 43.87
CA GLY A 628 -7.55 -9.06 45.02
C GLY A 628 -6.71 -7.94 45.66
N SER A 629 -7.29 -6.74 45.72
CA SER A 629 -7.26 -5.69 46.77
C SER A 629 -5.97 -4.96 47.21
N TYR A 630 -6.00 -3.62 47.09
CA TYR A 630 -5.24 -2.60 47.85
C TYR A 630 -5.47 -2.70 49.38
N PRO A 631 -4.51 -2.27 50.27
CA PRO A 631 -4.41 -0.84 50.65
C PRO A 631 -3.05 -0.29 51.18
N GLN A 632 -2.94 1.05 51.14
CA GLN A 632 -2.31 2.00 52.10
C GLN A 632 -0.80 1.98 52.47
N GLN A 633 -0.21 3.18 52.43
CA GLN A 633 1.06 3.68 53.01
C GLN A 633 1.04 3.68 54.57
N PRO A 634 2.09 4.03 55.38
CA PRO A 634 3.13 5.08 55.16
C PRO A 634 4.51 4.82 55.86
N PRO A 635 5.33 5.80 56.34
CA PRO A 635 6.60 6.21 55.71
C PRO A 635 7.82 6.22 56.67
N SER A 636 9.04 6.48 56.16
CA SER A 636 10.26 7.04 56.83
C SER A 636 11.44 6.90 55.85
N GLY A 637 12.43 7.77 55.66
CA GLY A 637 12.90 8.96 56.39
C GLY A 637 14.44 9.00 56.28
N TYR A 638 14.99 10.03 55.62
CA TYR A 638 16.34 10.63 55.72
C TYR A 638 17.63 9.76 55.77
N SER A 639 18.60 10.03 54.88
CA SER A 639 19.84 10.78 55.23
C SER A 639 20.90 10.89 54.09
N GLN A 640 21.30 12.15 53.87
CA GLN A 640 22.65 12.70 53.63
C GLN A 640 23.63 12.17 52.56
N GLN A 641 23.93 13.09 51.62
CA GLN A 641 25.19 13.41 50.90
C GLN A 641 26.44 13.55 51.82
N PRO A 642 27.70 13.82 51.37
CA PRO A 642 28.15 14.44 50.10
C PRO A 642 29.50 13.92 49.50
N GLN A 643 30.02 14.67 48.50
CA GLN A 643 31.36 14.70 47.87
C GLN A 643 31.53 13.81 46.62
N GLY A 644 32.00 14.30 45.47
CA GLY A 644 32.51 15.62 45.08
C GLY A 644 33.40 15.47 43.83
N GLY A 645 33.54 16.53 43.02
CA GLY A 645 34.69 16.69 42.10
C GLY A 645 34.37 16.85 40.61
N TYR A 646 34.86 17.96 40.07
CA TYR A 646 34.66 18.59 38.75
C TYR A 646 35.40 17.91 37.55
N PRO A 647 35.13 18.35 36.29
CA PRO A 647 35.56 17.73 35.02
C PRO A 647 36.95 18.23 34.57
N PRO A 648 37.44 17.83 33.37
CA PRO A 648 37.33 18.77 32.23
C PRO A 648 37.22 18.13 30.83
N ASN A 649 36.65 18.92 29.90
CA ASN A 649 36.81 18.83 28.42
C ASN A 649 38.27 19.14 28.02
N PRO A 650 38.68 19.26 26.73
CA PRO A 650 38.15 18.75 25.46
C PRO A 650 39.26 18.07 24.59
N TRP A 651 38.87 17.33 23.55
CA TRP A 651 39.56 17.23 22.24
C TRP A 651 38.54 16.82 21.17
#